data_AF-A0A1S4A2Z3-F1
#
_entry.id   AF-A0A1S4A2Z3-F1
#
_cell.length_a   1.000
_cell.length_b   1.000
_cell.length_c   1.000
_cell.angle_alpha   90.00
_cell.angle_beta   90.00
_cell.angle_gamma   90.00
#
_symmetry.space_group_name_H-M   'P 1'
#
loop_
_entity.id
_entity.type
_entity.pdbx_description
1 polymer ?
#
loop_
_entity_poly.entity_id
_entity_poly.type
_entity_poly.pdbx_seq_one_letter_code
_entity_poly.pdbx_strand_id
1 'polypeptide(L)'
;MEKGKENEGEREKGEANNSLMTSAVFHKDIDNLLDFIERLKNRRDQIALDIDENENLTMLLKFMSSFFQLFYFIPGGLDAEKSCMLYEFHGLVQSLFHQNGDDMLRKLTDDVPTCLLENMVSCLSSYHNSEPSATMTEDQLVVSMTEDQLVVLLDALLVYLHDQSKLFAKLICPLKTEYEVLQNVCGNLRDFHGLKVNNYIEYETIEYVLSQFQLMAERVKHFCFAFLAYHFKMIADVPQVKLAHLLLEIVPVQLEVMHICCTNLKASKSAEVGHFKKQLLEASPDILREYLIHLQEHRVNVITLSTSAQNIYVMIEFLLIILTDLPKDIIHHDKLFVFLSRVATLTREVSILVRNTEENSRNEENTNETSYTSLDLRGNIEFLKEDLKYVFLKAPVDSQQLCFPNSDGSLFMNLLLINLNGLLNSNAYAIALIKEEIGLMKEYLQFIRLFFGNVEQELNRDLWTRVLDVAYEAEHVINSILVRDHGLLHLIFLLPDTVEKIKLIKKEVQENMSLIVVNSPNKQVERKPSKKQVGQIIVGFEEEKNLLISQLTNRLAELDVISIIGMPGAGKTTLAYKVFNDKSVTSHFDIRAWCTVDQEYDSKKVLHKFFNQVTGLDAEFTEDFDVYDELRKTLHSRRYLIVLDDLWDTKAWDELTMPFHDFQKGSRIILTSREKKVALHGKRHSDPLNLRLLRQEESWELLEKKVFGEESCPDELRDVGEEIALKCDGLPLALDLIGGIIAKMEKKEDLWLEVLNNLKSFKNEGEVMEVIELSYDHLLDHLKPCLLYLASYPKDTNIQISQLNDLWSAEGFAEQNDIKSVEEVSESYVDELISSSLVILFNERGISDRSIKIHDLVHDFCSRKAEKKNLLGFVRSRDPSSFSDLMPRGMIIHYDHSEESFVLFSPEKKNPYVKHLLSLKVDMDEYGMPNKLPENCHLRHLRLLTRLELLHITLTDSTLNEIGMLVHLRCLNIRTEARAFPPSFANLLNLETLVVDNGRSLMVISPSIWSLPKLRHVSMNKFFLFEPTIDKPTVLEEELKLENLRILHKPAIFCLEDRKEIFKRFPNLRNLKFSITIPRNFRSDAIDEEICFPRLDVLNELEEVSAYFSVKWHNAHQWDFHFPLSLKKLELRRFDLTSDSLSRIARLPNLQKLCLHSLTIQGKEWNAEEVTFHSLKSLKLAWVSFSEWQVGEESFPVLEELQLRHCTELTEIPDSFGDIPSLKSIALDSNPQLEDSALRIKEYVSEMTGKDKLELK
;
A
#
# COMPACT_ATOMS: atom_id res chain seq x y z
N MET A 1 -32.32 15.65 67.65
CA MET A 1 -31.44 15.29 66.53
C MET A 1 -32.27 15.25 65.25
N GLU A 2 -33.05 16.30 64.99
CA GLU A 2 -34.05 16.39 63.90
C GLU A 2 -34.14 17.83 63.31
N LYS A 3 -33.19 18.72 63.62
CA LYS A 3 -33.11 20.08 63.04
C LYS A 3 -31.95 20.27 62.06
N GLY A 4 -31.29 19.17 61.68
CA GLY A 4 -30.10 19.21 60.82
C GLY A 4 -30.32 18.85 59.35
N LYS A 5 -31.49 18.29 58.98
CA LYS A 5 -31.74 17.78 57.62
C LYS A 5 -32.59 18.69 56.72
N GLU A 6 -33.28 19.70 57.26
CA GLU A 6 -33.99 20.69 56.43
C GLU A 6 -33.07 21.79 55.88
N ASN A 7 -31.95 22.07 56.54
CA ASN A 7 -31.01 23.13 56.12
C ASN A 7 -30.01 22.72 55.03
N GLU A 8 -29.81 21.41 54.77
CA GLU A 8 -28.97 20.95 53.65
C GLU A 8 -29.72 21.08 52.32
N GLY A 9 -31.00 20.70 52.25
CA GLY A 9 -31.83 20.86 51.05
C GLY A 9 -32.16 22.31 50.69
N GLU A 10 -32.17 23.24 51.65
CA GLU A 10 -32.29 24.68 51.39
C GLU A 10 -30.94 25.34 51.03
N ARG A 11 -29.80 24.82 51.51
CA ARG A 11 -28.46 25.26 51.09
C ARG A 11 -28.14 24.84 49.66
N GLU A 12 -28.39 23.58 49.30
CA GLU A 12 -28.20 23.11 47.92
C GLU A 12 -29.11 23.83 46.93
N LYS A 13 -30.37 24.13 47.31
CA LYS A 13 -31.27 24.98 46.51
C LYS A 13 -30.82 26.44 46.44
N GLY A 14 -30.22 26.97 47.50
CA GLY A 14 -29.67 28.33 47.55
C GLY A 14 -28.41 28.51 46.71
N GLU A 15 -27.52 27.51 46.72
CA GLU A 15 -26.30 27.47 45.90
C GLU A 15 -26.63 27.22 44.42
N ALA A 16 -27.54 26.30 44.10
CA ALA A 16 -28.03 26.08 42.74
C ALA A 16 -28.72 27.33 42.14
N ASN A 17 -29.50 28.06 42.94
CA ASN A 17 -30.13 29.31 42.50
C ASN A 17 -29.12 30.46 42.30
N ASN A 18 -28.04 30.49 43.09
CA ASN A 18 -26.96 31.47 42.90
C ASN A 18 -26.12 31.16 41.66
N SER A 19 -25.79 29.89 41.40
CA SER A 19 -25.05 29.48 40.19
C SER A 19 -25.84 29.75 38.90
N LEU A 20 -27.15 29.49 38.91
CA LEU A 20 -28.08 29.84 37.82
C LEU A 20 -28.14 31.36 37.56
N MET A 21 -28.15 32.16 38.63
CA MET A 21 -28.12 33.63 38.53
C MET A 21 -26.82 34.15 37.93
N THR A 22 -25.65 33.62 38.31
CA THR A 22 -24.36 33.97 37.69
C THR A 22 -24.29 33.53 36.22
N SER A 23 -24.76 32.33 35.87
CA SER A 23 -24.83 31.85 34.48
C SER A 23 -25.69 32.77 33.60
N ALA A 24 -26.84 33.22 34.11
CA ALA A 24 -27.74 34.12 33.38
C ALA A 24 -27.13 35.51 33.13
N VAL A 25 -26.32 36.03 34.07
CA VAL A 25 -25.57 37.28 33.89
C VAL A 25 -24.51 37.14 32.79
N PHE A 26 -23.76 36.03 32.80
CA PHE A 26 -22.75 35.74 31.79
C PHE A 26 -23.33 35.59 30.37
N HIS A 27 -24.43 34.86 30.20
CA HIS A 27 -25.12 34.75 28.89
C HIS A 27 -25.59 36.12 28.38
N LYS A 28 -26.11 36.97 29.27
CA LYS A 28 -26.55 38.31 28.91
C LYS A 28 -25.41 39.20 28.42
N ASP A 29 -24.21 39.04 28.98
CA ASP A 29 -23.03 39.77 28.52
C ASP A 29 -22.54 39.29 27.16
N ILE A 30 -22.59 37.98 26.88
CA ILE A 30 -22.34 37.44 25.54
C ILE A 30 -23.36 37.99 24.54
N ASP A 31 -24.65 37.98 24.87
CA ASP A 31 -25.72 38.49 24.00
C ASP A 31 -25.54 39.98 23.69
N ASN A 32 -25.17 40.79 24.68
CA ASN A 32 -24.86 42.21 24.49
C ASN A 32 -23.66 42.41 23.54
N LEU A 33 -22.67 41.53 23.61
CA LEU A 33 -21.46 41.58 22.80
C LEU A 33 -21.73 41.12 21.35
N LEU A 34 -22.58 40.10 21.17
CA LEU A 34 -23.08 39.66 19.86
C LEU A 34 -23.93 40.75 19.18
N ASP A 35 -24.86 41.38 19.91
CA ASP A 35 -25.66 42.51 19.40
C ASP A 35 -24.77 43.71 19.04
N PHE A 36 -23.69 43.94 19.80
CA PHE A 36 -22.70 44.97 19.46
C PHE A 36 -21.94 44.65 18.15
N ILE A 37 -21.47 43.41 17.98
CA ILE A 37 -20.79 42.96 16.74
C ILE A 37 -21.75 43.05 15.54
N GLU A 38 -23.00 42.66 15.70
CA GLU A 38 -24.03 42.73 14.65
C GLU A 38 -24.39 44.18 14.28
N ARG A 39 -24.49 45.08 15.27
CA ARG A 39 -24.63 46.52 15.05
C ARG A 39 -23.42 47.15 14.36
N LEU A 40 -22.21 46.61 14.58
CA LEU A 40 -21.01 47.04 13.87
C LEU A 40 -21.03 46.59 12.40
N LYS A 41 -21.49 45.37 12.11
CA LYS A 41 -21.72 44.87 10.74
C LYS A 41 -22.74 45.75 10.00
N ASN A 42 -23.87 46.04 10.61
CA ASN A 42 -24.96 46.82 10.00
C ASN A 42 -24.67 48.32 9.83
N ARG A 43 -23.61 48.87 10.46
CA ARG A 43 -23.25 50.30 10.38
C ARG A 43 -22.18 50.63 9.32
N ARG A 44 -21.57 49.66 8.63
CA ARG A 44 -20.38 49.89 7.79
C ARG A 44 -20.50 49.26 6.39
N ASP A 45 -21.05 50.01 5.44
CA ASP A 45 -21.04 49.67 4.00
C ASP A 45 -19.76 50.09 3.25
N GLN A 46 -18.66 50.53 3.89
CA GLN A 46 -17.58 51.22 3.13
C GLN A 46 -16.12 51.09 3.58
N ILE A 47 -15.73 50.16 4.47
CA ILE A 47 -14.29 49.85 4.71
C ILE A 47 -14.12 48.34 4.82
N ALA A 48 -13.26 47.78 3.97
CA ALA A 48 -12.84 46.39 3.97
C ALA A 48 -12.08 46.05 5.26
N LEU A 49 -12.82 45.60 6.27
CA LEU A 49 -12.31 44.70 7.31
C LEU A 49 -12.72 43.29 6.89
N ASP A 50 -11.82 42.33 7.07
CA ASP A 50 -12.03 40.95 6.66
C ASP A 50 -13.32 40.41 7.30
N ILE A 51 -14.34 40.17 6.48
CA ILE A 51 -15.66 39.71 6.92
C ILE A 51 -15.52 38.37 7.66
N ASP A 52 -14.52 37.57 7.26
CA ASP A 52 -14.15 36.28 7.83
C ASP A 52 -13.72 36.37 9.31
N GLU A 53 -13.01 37.43 9.72
CA GLU A 53 -12.54 37.57 11.11
C GLU A 53 -13.68 37.87 12.09
N ASN A 54 -14.65 38.70 11.68
CA ASN A 54 -15.83 39.00 12.49
C ASN A 54 -16.77 37.80 12.62
N GLU A 55 -16.86 36.97 11.58
CA GLU A 55 -17.64 35.73 11.62
C GLU A 55 -17.01 34.68 12.53
N ASN A 56 -15.68 34.53 12.50
CA ASN A 56 -14.95 33.64 13.41
C ASN A 56 -15.15 34.03 14.88
N LEU A 57 -15.04 35.32 15.21
CA LEU A 57 -15.26 35.80 16.58
C LEU A 57 -16.71 35.57 17.05
N THR A 58 -17.68 35.83 16.17
CA THR A 58 -19.11 35.59 16.45
C THR A 58 -19.40 34.11 16.70
N MET A 59 -18.81 33.21 15.89
CA MET A 59 -18.95 31.76 16.04
C MET A 59 -18.34 31.27 17.35
N LEU A 60 -17.15 31.78 17.71
CA LEU A 60 -16.49 31.41 18.95
C LEU A 60 -17.30 31.87 20.19
N LEU A 61 -17.81 33.09 20.21
CA LEU A 61 -18.62 33.61 21.32
C LEU A 61 -19.91 32.81 21.54
N LYS A 62 -20.57 32.40 20.44
CA LYS A 62 -21.72 31.50 20.50
C LYS A 62 -21.35 30.15 21.09
N PHE A 63 -20.26 29.55 20.59
CA PHE A 63 -19.71 28.31 21.13
C PHE A 63 -19.40 28.43 22.64
N MET A 64 -18.82 29.54 23.10
CA MET A 64 -18.57 29.77 24.53
C MET A 64 -19.85 29.77 25.34
N SER A 65 -20.88 30.49 24.89
CA SER A 65 -22.19 30.52 25.54
C SER A 65 -22.74 29.09 25.70
N SER A 66 -22.75 28.33 24.62
CA SER A 66 -23.28 26.96 24.58
C SER A 66 -22.48 26.00 25.46
N PHE A 67 -21.15 26.16 25.53
CA PHE A 67 -20.27 25.38 26.41
C PHE A 67 -20.57 25.63 27.89
N PHE A 68 -20.69 26.89 28.32
CA PHE A 68 -20.98 27.22 29.72
C PHE A 68 -22.39 26.78 30.15
N GLN A 69 -23.34 26.76 29.21
CA GLN A 69 -24.67 26.21 29.47
C GLN A 69 -24.62 24.68 29.69
N LEU A 70 -23.78 23.97 28.93
CA LEU A 70 -23.55 22.53 29.11
C LEU A 70 -22.79 22.24 30.43
N PHE A 71 -21.88 23.14 30.81
CA PHE A 71 -21.06 23.05 32.02
C PHE A 71 -21.88 23.00 33.31
N TYR A 72 -23.05 23.67 33.34
CA TYR A 72 -24.00 23.66 34.46
C TYR A 72 -24.49 22.24 34.83
N PHE A 73 -24.53 21.32 33.86
CA PHE A 73 -25.08 19.96 34.04
C PHE A 73 -24.01 18.89 34.27
N ILE A 74 -22.79 19.25 34.69
CA ILE A 74 -21.69 18.31 34.99
C ILE A 74 -21.53 18.17 36.51
N PRO A 75 -22.10 17.15 37.18
CA PRO A 75 -21.77 16.86 38.57
C PRO A 75 -20.40 16.16 38.65
N GLY A 76 -19.50 16.62 39.53
CA GLY A 76 -18.48 15.74 40.15
C GLY A 76 -17.27 15.23 39.35
N GLY A 77 -16.90 15.78 38.19
CA GLY A 77 -15.61 15.44 37.52
C GLY A 77 -14.36 16.09 38.16
N LEU A 78 -13.21 15.42 38.15
CA LEU A 78 -11.90 15.81 38.72
C LEU A 78 -11.58 17.31 38.56
N ASP A 79 -11.53 18.05 39.68
CA ASP A 79 -11.35 19.50 39.72
C ASP A 79 -10.09 20.02 39.00
N ALA A 80 -9.04 19.19 38.90
CA ALA A 80 -7.77 19.55 38.26
C ALA A 80 -7.89 19.69 36.73
N GLU A 81 -8.57 18.77 36.05
CA GLU A 81 -8.75 18.81 34.59
C GLU A 81 -9.68 19.96 34.18
N LYS A 82 -10.70 20.25 35.01
CA LYS A 82 -11.59 21.41 34.85
C LYS A 82 -10.79 22.71 34.88
N SER A 83 -9.95 22.92 35.90
CA SER A 83 -9.13 24.14 36.04
C SER A 83 -8.12 24.30 34.90
N CYS A 84 -7.54 23.21 34.39
CA CYS A 84 -6.58 23.26 33.28
C CYS A 84 -7.23 23.59 31.93
N MET A 85 -8.38 22.98 31.58
CA MET A 85 -9.12 23.36 30.37
C MET A 85 -9.52 24.84 30.41
N LEU A 86 -9.93 25.33 31.58
CA LEU A 86 -10.29 26.73 31.79
C LEU A 86 -9.10 27.69 31.63
N TYR A 87 -7.90 27.28 32.02
CA TYR A 87 -6.68 28.09 31.87
C TYR A 87 -6.28 28.23 30.39
N GLU A 88 -6.29 27.15 29.63
CA GLU A 88 -6.03 27.16 28.18
C GLU A 88 -7.12 27.96 27.43
N PHE A 89 -8.37 27.83 27.86
CA PHE A 89 -9.50 28.60 27.31
C PHE A 89 -9.36 30.09 27.58
N HIS A 90 -8.98 30.46 28.81
CA HIS A 90 -8.66 31.84 29.17
C HIS A 90 -7.49 32.39 28.34
N GLY A 91 -6.46 31.58 28.08
CA GLY A 91 -5.36 31.91 27.17
C GLY A 91 -5.83 32.15 25.72
N LEU A 92 -6.75 31.33 25.21
CA LEU A 92 -7.34 31.48 23.87
C LEU A 92 -8.14 32.79 23.77
N VAL A 93 -9.01 33.06 24.74
CA VAL A 93 -9.79 34.30 24.82
C VAL A 93 -8.87 35.52 24.91
N GLN A 94 -7.84 35.49 25.76
CA GLN A 94 -6.83 36.57 25.83
C GLN A 94 -6.07 36.75 24.52
N SER A 95 -5.67 35.67 23.85
CA SER A 95 -4.93 35.74 22.59
C SER A 95 -5.74 36.38 21.47
N LEU A 96 -7.06 36.16 21.42
CA LEU A 96 -7.96 36.80 20.44
C LEU A 96 -8.11 38.29 20.67
N PHE A 97 -8.09 38.72 21.93
CA PHE A 97 -8.09 40.13 22.30
C PHE A 97 -6.69 40.79 22.21
N HIS A 98 -5.63 40.03 21.94
CA HIS A 98 -4.25 40.53 21.84
C HIS A 98 -3.62 40.40 20.44
N GLN A 99 -4.01 39.43 19.60
CA GLN A 99 -3.44 39.20 18.27
C GLN A 99 -4.03 40.12 17.17
N ASN A 100 -5.26 40.62 17.34
CA ASN A 100 -5.95 41.43 16.32
C ASN A 100 -5.64 42.94 16.44
N GLY A 101 -4.39 43.30 16.19
CA GLY A 101 -3.82 44.64 16.32
C GLY A 101 -4.73 45.82 15.88
N ASP A 102 -5.03 46.66 16.88
CA ASP A 102 -4.98 48.13 16.88
C ASP A 102 -6.08 49.04 16.25
N ASP A 103 -7.13 48.55 15.57
CA ASP A 103 -8.20 49.47 15.08
C ASP A 103 -9.65 49.11 15.44
N MET A 104 -9.95 47.87 15.81
CA MET A 104 -11.27 47.49 16.37
C MET A 104 -11.43 47.89 17.85
N LEU A 105 -10.34 47.81 18.62
CA LEU A 105 -10.35 47.91 20.09
C LEU A 105 -10.66 49.32 20.63
N ARG A 106 -10.48 50.39 19.83
CA ARG A 106 -10.85 51.75 20.28
C ARG A 106 -12.36 52.02 20.38
N LYS A 107 -13.22 51.08 19.95
CA LYS A 107 -14.69 51.25 19.95
C LYS A 107 -15.43 50.42 20.99
N LEU A 108 -14.82 49.39 21.56
CA LEU A 108 -15.31 48.78 22.79
C LEU A 108 -14.76 49.61 23.94
N THR A 109 -15.61 50.07 24.86
CA THR A 109 -15.14 50.62 26.13
C THR A 109 -14.28 49.56 26.82
N ASP A 110 -13.11 49.95 27.34
CA ASP A 110 -12.11 49.09 28.02
C ASP A 110 -12.72 48.17 29.11
N ASP A 111 -13.93 48.49 29.57
CA ASP A 111 -14.66 47.73 30.59
C ASP A 111 -15.33 46.44 30.07
N VAL A 112 -15.63 46.29 28.77
CA VAL A 112 -16.46 45.16 28.28
C VAL A 112 -15.72 43.81 28.25
N PRO A 113 -14.51 43.69 27.68
CA PRO A 113 -13.74 42.44 27.73
C PRO A 113 -13.33 42.07 29.16
N THR A 114 -13.02 43.08 29.97
CA THR A 114 -12.63 42.94 31.38
C THR A 114 -13.80 42.43 32.23
N CYS A 115 -15.00 42.99 32.05
CA CYS A 115 -16.21 42.55 32.75
C CYS A 115 -16.66 41.15 32.28
N LEU A 116 -16.50 40.80 31.00
CA LEU A 116 -16.77 39.44 30.50
C LEU A 116 -15.83 38.41 31.16
N LEU A 117 -14.54 38.72 31.26
CA LEU A 117 -13.54 37.89 31.93
C LEU A 117 -13.81 37.78 33.45
N GLU A 118 -14.16 38.88 34.11
CA GLU A 118 -14.54 38.88 35.53
C GLU A 118 -15.81 38.06 35.80
N ASN A 119 -16.82 38.17 34.93
CA ASN A 119 -18.07 37.40 35.04
C ASN A 119 -17.85 35.92 34.72
N MET A 120 -16.96 35.56 33.79
CA MET A 120 -16.49 34.18 33.61
C MET A 120 -15.86 33.65 34.91
N VAL A 121 -14.89 34.37 35.49
CA VAL A 121 -14.20 33.97 36.73
C VAL A 121 -15.18 33.88 37.91
N SER A 122 -16.15 34.77 37.99
CA SER A 122 -17.21 34.77 39.01
C SER A 122 -18.15 33.57 38.88
N CYS A 123 -18.62 33.26 37.67
CA CYS A 123 -19.40 32.05 37.39
C CYS A 123 -18.63 30.80 37.86
N LEU A 124 -17.35 30.70 37.51
CA LEU A 124 -16.49 29.56 37.84
C LEU A 124 -16.24 29.39 39.35
N SER A 125 -16.07 30.50 40.06
CA SER A 125 -15.90 30.51 41.52
C SER A 125 -17.15 30.02 42.26
N SER A 126 -18.34 30.20 41.65
CA SER A 126 -19.60 29.71 42.22
C SER A 126 -19.78 28.19 42.08
N TYR A 127 -19.24 27.59 41.01
CA TYR A 127 -19.32 26.15 40.73
C TYR A 127 -18.29 25.30 41.49
N HIS A 128 -17.21 25.90 42.00
CA HIS A 128 -16.19 25.21 42.80
C HIS A 128 -16.65 24.81 44.23
N ASN A 129 -17.83 25.26 44.68
CA ASN A 129 -18.26 25.09 46.07
C ASN A 129 -19.22 23.88 46.31
N SER A 130 -19.49 23.05 45.31
CA SER A 130 -20.28 21.81 45.50
C SER A 130 -19.37 20.57 45.55
N GLU A 131 -19.03 20.12 46.77
CA GLU A 131 -18.29 18.86 46.99
C GLU A 131 -19.17 17.62 46.78
N PRO A 132 -18.74 16.60 46.02
CA PRO A 132 -19.20 15.23 46.18
C PRO A 132 -18.12 14.36 46.84
N SER A 133 -18.52 13.54 47.81
CA SER A 133 -17.63 12.63 48.53
C SER A 133 -17.00 11.58 47.61
N ALA A 134 -15.67 11.47 47.65
CA ALA A 134 -14.86 10.57 46.85
C ALA A 134 -14.97 9.09 47.29
N THR A 135 -16.03 8.39 46.88
CA THR A 135 -16.09 6.92 46.76
C THR A 135 -17.43 6.52 46.11
N MET A 136 -17.55 6.55 44.78
CA MET A 136 -18.70 5.98 44.04
C MET A 136 -18.19 5.45 42.69
N THR A 137 -18.64 4.25 42.29
CA THR A 137 -18.38 3.64 40.97
C THR A 137 -19.32 4.19 39.89
N GLU A 138 -18.97 4.06 38.60
CA GLU A 138 -19.75 4.57 37.44
C GLU A 138 -21.26 4.21 37.47
N ASP A 139 -21.63 3.05 38.01
CA ASP A 139 -23.03 2.62 38.13
C ASP A 139 -23.84 3.32 39.25
N GLN A 140 -23.21 4.13 40.11
CA GLN A 140 -23.84 4.73 41.30
C GLN A 140 -24.09 6.24 41.22
N LEU A 141 -23.84 6.88 40.07
CA LEU A 141 -23.98 8.33 39.87
C LEU A 141 -25.29 8.77 39.19
N VAL A 142 -26.34 7.95 39.19
CA VAL A 142 -27.67 8.41 38.72
C VAL A 142 -28.36 9.19 39.84
N VAL A 143 -28.02 10.47 40.00
CA VAL A 143 -28.95 11.42 40.64
C VAL A 143 -30.16 11.49 39.71
N SER A 144 -31.35 11.13 40.20
CA SER A 144 -32.56 11.16 39.38
C SER A 144 -32.85 12.60 38.91
N MET A 145 -32.40 12.96 37.71
CA MET A 145 -32.75 14.22 37.07
C MET A 145 -34.27 14.27 36.88
N THR A 146 -34.89 15.43 37.07
CA THR A 146 -36.31 15.59 36.74
C THR A 146 -36.50 15.63 35.22
N GLU A 147 -37.70 15.29 34.73
CA GLU A 147 -38.02 15.33 33.30
C GLU A 147 -37.76 16.71 32.67
N ASP A 148 -38.05 17.78 33.41
CA ASP A 148 -37.76 19.15 32.98
C ASP A 148 -36.26 19.42 32.85
N GLN A 149 -35.43 18.88 33.75
CA GLN A 149 -33.97 19.03 33.67
C GLN A 149 -33.38 18.27 32.49
N LEU A 150 -33.95 17.12 32.12
CA LEU A 150 -33.50 16.33 30.96
C LEU A 150 -33.75 17.08 29.64
N VAL A 151 -34.91 17.74 29.50
CA VAL A 151 -35.22 18.55 28.31
C VAL A 151 -34.23 19.70 28.16
N VAL A 152 -33.91 20.40 29.26
CA VAL A 152 -32.96 21.52 29.24
C VAL A 152 -31.54 21.04 28.90
N LEU A 153 -31.12 19.88 29.40
CA LEU A 153 -29.83 19.27 29.05
C LEU A 153 -29.75 18.93 27.55
N LEU A 154 -30.80 18.30 27.00
CA LEU A 154 -30.85 17.95 25.57
C LEU A 154 -30.84 19.20 24.67
N ASP A 155 -31.56 20.26 25.04
CA ASP A 155 -31.50 21.54 24.31
C ASP A 155 -30.10 22.16 24.37
N ALA A 156 -29.44 22.16 25.53
CA ALA A 156 -28.08 22.65 25.66
C ALA A 156 -27.07 21.84 24.81
N LEU A 157 -27.20 20.51 24.80
CA LEU A 157 -26.39 19.62 23.96
C LEU A 157 -26.57 19.91 22.46
N LEU A 158 -27.81 20.12 22.00
CA LEU A 158 -28.10 20.40 20.60
C LEU A 158 -27.47 21.70 20.12
N VAL A 159 -27.58 22.76 20.92
CA VAL A 159 -26.98 24.07 20.60
C VAL A 159 -25.45 23.96 20.60
N TYR A 160 -24.89 23.27 21.60
CA TYR A 160 -23.44 23.03 21.68
C TYR A 160 -22.90 22.26 20.47
N LEU A 161 -23.50 21.13 20.10
CA LEU A 161 -23.08 20.32 18.94
C LEU A 161 -23.17 21.10 17.62
N HIS A 162 -24.20 21.94 17.48
CA HIS A 162 -24.37 22.80 16.31
C HIS A 162 -23.29 23.89 16.21
N ASP A 163 -22.98 24.58 17.31
CA ASP A 163 -21.97 25.64 17.28
C ASP A 163 -20.55 25.08 17.14
N GLN A 164 -20.29 23.91 17.74
CA GLN A 164 -19.05 23.18 17.61
C GLN A 164 -18.77 22.78 16.15
N SER A 165 -19.75 22.20 15.45
CA SER A 165 -19.57 21.78 14.05
C SER A 165 -19.27 22.96 13.11
N LYS A 166 -19.81 24.15 13.40
CA LYS A 166 -19.51 25.38 12.65
C LYS A 166 -18.12 25.94 12.95
N LEU A 167 -17.77 26.05 14.24
CA LEU A 167 -16.49 26.62 14.68
C LEU A 167 -15.30 25.81 14.14
N PHE A 168 -15.44 24.49 14.10
CA PHE A 168 -14.37 23.59 13.67
C PHE A 168 -14.59 23.05 12.26
N ALA A 169 -15.39 23.69 11.40
CA ALA A 169 -15.68 23.19 10.05
C ALA A 169 -14.43 22.90 9.19
N LYS A 170 -13.28 23.56 9.45
CA LYS A 170 -11.98 23.27 8.80
C LYS A 170 -11.19 22.10 9.41
N LEU A 171 -11.49 21.68 10.64
CA LEU A 171 -10.77 20.66 11.43
C LEU A 171 -11.60 19.39 11.69
N ILE A 172 -12.94 19.51 11.72
CA ILE A 172 -13.92 18.42 11.95
C ILE A 172 -14.44 17.85 10.63
N CYS A 173 -13.98 18.30 9.45
CA CYS A 173 -14.32 17.68 8.15
C CYS A 173 -14.40 16.15 8.19
N PRO A 174 -13.45 15.40 8.80
CA PRO A 174 -13.53 13.95 8.86
C PRO A 174 -14.68 13.38 9.72
N LEU A 175 -15.21 14.12 10.71
CA LEU A 175 -16.29 13.68 11.63
C LEU A 175 -17.63 14.38 11.37
N LYS A 176 -17.73 15.21 10.34
CA LYS A 176 -18.89 16.09 10.12
C LYS A 176 -20.20 15.30 10.06
N THR A 177 -20.20 14.16 9.37
CA THR A 177 -21.38 13.30 9.22
C THR A 177 -21.78 12.65 10.54
N GLU A 178 -20.83 12.16 11.32
CA GLU A 178 -21.05 11.54 12.64
C GLU A 178 -21.58 12.55 13.66
N TYR A 179 -21.11 13.81 13.61
CA TYR A 179 -21.65 14.90 14.42
C TYR A 179 -23.07 15.31 14.02
N GLU A 180 -23.36 15.38 12.72
CA GLU A 180 -24.73 15.61 12.21
C GLU A 180 -25.67 14.47 12.65
N VAL A 181 -25.21 13.22 12.61
CA VAL A 181 -25.95 12.05 13.12
C VAL A 181 -26.19 12.18 14.62
N LEU A 182 -25.16 12.51 15.41
CA LEU A 182 -25.29 12.71 16.85
C LEU A 182 -26.31 13.80 17.18
N GLN A 183 -26.26 14.94 16.48
CA GLN A 183 -27.22 16.03 16.62
C GLN A 183 -28.65 15.58 16.28
N ASN A 184 -28.83 14.85 15.17
CA ASN A 184 -30.12 14.35 14.74
C ASN A 184 -30.71 13.32 15.72
N VAL A 185 -29.88 12.43 16.27
CA VAL A 185 -30.28 11.46 17.30
C VAL A 185 -30.78 12.21 18.54
N CYS A 186 -29.98 13.13 19.09
CA CYS A 186 -30.39 13.93 20.25
C CYS A 186 -31.69 14.71 20.00
N GLY A 187 -31.86 15.29 18.81
CA GLY A 187 -33.04 16.07 18.43
C GLY A 187 -34.30 15.20 18.36
N ASN A 188 -34.22 14.06 17.69
CA ASN A 188 -35.34 13.13 17.56
C ASN A 188 -35.81 12.61 18.92
N LEU A 189 -34.89 12.35 19.84
CA LEU A 189 -35.20 11.85 21.17
C LEU A 189 -35.80 12.94 22.06
N ARG A 190 -35.30 14.18 21.96
CA ARG A 190 -35.92 15.33 22.62
C ARG A 190 -37.37 15.51 22.18
N ASP A 191 -37.62 15.47 20.87
CA ASP A 191 -38.96 15.63 20.31
C ASP A 191 -39.89 14.48 20.72
N PHE A 192 -39.38 13.24 20.76
CA PHE A 192 -40.13 12.08 21.28
C PHE A 192 -40.49 12.23 22.75
N HIS A 193 -39.55 12.69 23.59
CA HIS A 193 -39.81 13.00 25.00
C HIS A 193 -40.89 14.10 25.12
N GLY A 194 -40.86 15.11 24.25
CA GLY A 194 -41.87 16.16 24.17
C GLY A 194 -43.29 15.61 23.88
N LEU A 195 -43.42 14.55 23.07
CA LEU A 195 -44.72 13.90 22.85
C LEU A 195 -45.28 13.27 24.13
N LYS A 196 -44.40 12.72 24.99
CA LYS A 196 -44.77 12.19 26.30
C LYS A 196 -45.19 13.30 27.25
N VAL A 197 -44.39 14.36 27.39
CA VAL A 197 -44.66 15.48 28.31
C VAL A 197 -46.01 16.15 27.98
N ASN A 198 -46.37 16.18 26.70
CA ASN A 198 -47.65 16.71 26.23
C ASN A 198 -48.80 15.68 26.21
N ASN A 199 -48.63 14.49 26.81
CA ASN A 199 -49.64 13.41 26.93
C ASN A 199 -50.15 12.83 25.60
N TYR A 200 -49.34 12.84 24.53
CA TYR A 200 -49.71 12.21 23.25
C TYR A 200 -49.40 10.70 23.18
N ILE A 201 -48.63 10.17 24.13
CA ILE A 201 -48.22 8.76 24.22
C ILE A 201 -48.43 8.24 25.65
N GLU A 202 -48.94 7.02 25.81
CA GLU A 202 -49.18 6.39 27.11
C GLU A 202 -47.86 5.93 27.78
N TYR A 203 -47.72 6.19 29.08
CA TYR A 203 -46.50 5.93 29.87
C TYR A 203 -46.04 4.46 29.81
N GLU A 204 -46.97 3.52 29.93
CA GLU A 204 -46.70 2.07 29.89
C GLU A 204 -46.03 1.61 28.58
N THR A 205 -46.16 2.39 27.50
CA THR A 205 -45.60 2.03 26.18
C THR A 205 -44.14 2.45 26.02
N ILE A 206 -43.63 3.36 26.87
CA ILE A 206 -42.32 4.03 26.68
C ILE A 206 -41.41 4.04 27.92
N GLU A 207 -41.86 3.47 29.05
CA GLU A 207 -41.13 3.45 30.32
C GLU A 207 -39.68 2.95 30.20
N TYR A 208 -39.45 1.86 29.47
CA TYR A 208 -38.10 1.34 29.23
C TYR A 208 -37.21 2.34 28.50
N VAL A 209 -37.73 2.98 27.45
CA VAL A 209 -36.98 3.91 26.59
C VAL A 209 -36.66 5.21 27.35
N LEU A 210 -37.57 5.69 28.19
CA LEU A 210 -37.37 6.89 29.01
C LEU A 210 -36.19 6.76 29.97
N SER A 211 -36.00 5.58 30.60
CA SER A 211 -34.85 5.34 31.48
C SER A 211 -33.50 5.43 30.76
N GLN A 212 -33.46 5.10 29.47
CA GLN A 212 -32.25 5.13 28.65
C GLN A 212 -31.88 6.55 28.18
N PHE A 213 -32.84 7.49 28.17
CA PHE A 213 -32.60 8.87 27.71
C PHE A 213 -31.63 9.61 28.64
N GLN A 214 -31.75 9.41 29.95
CA GLN A 214 -30.83 10.01 30.93
C GLN A 214 -29.40 9.50 30.74
N LEU A 215 -29.21 8.17 30.71
CA LEU A 215 -27.90 7.54 30.52
C LEU A 215 -27.25 7.99 29.19
N MET A 216 -28.03 8.09 28.13
CA MET A 216 -27.55 8.60 26.85
C MET A 216 -27.12 10.06 26.93
N ALA A 217 -27.97 10.95 27.46
CA ALA A 217 -27.66 12.36 27.57
C ALA A 217 -26.37 12.58 28.38
N GLU A 218 -26.16 11.77 29.42
CA GLU A 218 -24.92 11.74 30.17
C GLU A 218 -23.73 11.26 29.34
N ARG A 219 -23.83 10.17 28.58
CA ARG A 219 -22.75 9.68 27.71
C ARG A 219 -22.34 10.69 26.65
N VAL A 220 -23.30 11.33 25.98
CA VAL A 220 -23.05 12.38 24.98
C VAL A 220 -22.36 13.59 25.64
N LYS A 221 -22.81 13.97 26.84
CA LYS A 221 -22.18 15.03 27.65
C LYS A 221 -20.71 14.71 27.98
N HIS A 222 -20.41 13.49 28.45
CA HIS A 222 -19.04 13.07 28.75
C HIS A 222 -18.14 13.07 27.50
N PHE A 223 -18.66 12.63 26.35
CA PHE A 223 -17.93 12.69 25.09
C PHE A 223 -17.59 14.14 24.69
N CYS A 224 -18.57 15.06 24.78
CA CYS A 224 -18.34 16.47 24.47
C CYS A 224 -17.21 17.07 25.33
N PHE A 225 -17.14 16.68 26.60
CA PHE A 225 -16.06 17.08 27.51
C PHE A 225 -14.70 16.49 27.09
N ALA A 226 -14.64 15.20 26.79
CA ALA A 226 -13.40 14.54 26.35
C ALA A 226 -12.87 15.11 25.02
N PHE A 227 -13.76 15.44 24.08
CA PHE A 227 -13.39 16.08 22.82
C PHE A 227 -12.69 17.43 23.05
N LEU A 228 -13.20 18.24 23.98
CA LEU A 228 -12.59 19.51 24.31
C LEU A 228 -11.23 19.35 24.98
N ALA A 229 -11.12 18.39 25.90
CA ALA A 229 -9.85 18.09 26.54
C ALA A 229 -8.78 17.72 25.50
N TYR A 230 -9.15 16.93 24.48
CA TYR A 230 -8.24 16.62 23.38
C TYR A 230 -7.88 17.86 22.56
N HIS A 231 -8.85 18.72 22.23
CA HIS A 231 -8.61 19.94 21.46
C HIS A 231 -7.60 20.87 22.14
N PHE A 232 -7.70 21.02 23.47
CA PHE A 232 -6.73 21.76 24.27
C PHE A 232 -5.45 20.97 24.61
N LYS A 233 -5.21 19.83 23.94
CA LYS A 233 -4.04 18.96 24.12
C LYS A 233 -3.86 18.46 25.56
N MET A 234 -4.95 18.39 26.33
CA MET A 234 -4.96 17.92 27.72
C MET A 234 -4.92 16.38 27.80
N ILE A 235 -5.48 15.71 26.79
CA ILE A 235 -5.46 14.25 26.65
C ILE A 235 -4.90 13.84 25.28
N ALA A 236 -4.26 12.67 25.22
CA ALA A 236 -3.65 12.16 24.00
C ALA A 236 -4.59 11.31 23.11
N ASP A 237 -5.75 10.90 23.62
CA ASP A 237 -6.67 9.99 22.94
C ASP A 237 -7.44 10.66 21.79
N VAL A 238 -7.50 9.98 20.64
CA VAL A 238 -8.21 10.45 19.44
C VAL A 238 -9.74 10.44 19.66
N PRO A 239 -10.45 11.58 19.47
CA PRO A 239 -11.90 11.64 19.69
C PRO A 239 -12.75 10.81 18.73
N GLN A 240 -12.25 10.50 17.53
CA GLN A 240 -12.97 9.71 16.52
C GLN A 240 -13.35 8.31 17.04
N VAL A 241 -12.42 7.62 17.71
CA VAL A 241 -12.66 6.30 18.31
C VAL A 241 -13.74 6.38 19.39
N LYS A 242 -13.73 7.45 20.19
CA LYS A 242 -14.74 7.71 21.23
C LYS A 242 -16.12 8.03 20.65
N LEU A 243 -16.18 8.72 19.51
CA LEU A 243 -17.44 9.06 18.83
C LEU A 243 -18.12 7.83 18.24
N ALA A 244 -17.37 6.96 17.56
CA ALA A 244 -17.92 5.70 17.02
C ALA A 244 -18.50 4.82 18.13
N HIS A 245 -17.78 4.69 19.26
CA HIS A 245 -18.27 3.96 20.43
C HIS A 245 -19.55 4.59 21.01
N LEU A 246 -19.59 5.92 21.13
CA LEU A 246 -20.78 6.64 21.58
C LEU A 246 -21.98 6.35 20.67
N LEU A 247 -21.81 6.43 19.34
CA LEU A 247 -22.88 6.15 18.38
C LEU A 247 -23.45 4.74 18.55
N LEU A 248 -22.59 3.75 18.78
CA LEU A 248 -23.00 2.36 19.03
C LEU A 248 -23.83 2.19 20.29
N GLU A 249 -23.63 3.04 21.29
CA GLU A 249 -24.38 3.02 22.53
C GLU A 249 -25.72 3.76 22.44
N ILE A 250 -25.78 4.88 21.71
CA ILE A 250 -26.96 5.76 21.71
C ILE A 250 -27.98 5.43 20.62
N VAL A 251 -27.54 5.05 19.42
CA VAL A 251 -28.44 4.77 18.28
C VAL A 251 -29.40 3.60 18.54
N PRO A 252 -29.02 2.53 19.28
CA PRO A 252 -29.97 1.59 19.85
C PRO A 252 -31.27 2.16 20.41
N VAL A 253 -31.18 3.23 21.19
CA VAL A 253 -32.33 3.86 21.84
C VAL A 253 -33.22 4.54 20.80
N GLN A 254 -32.60 5.15 19.79
CA GLN A 254 -33.30 5.71 18.63
C GLN A 254 -34.02 4.62 17.82
N LEU A 255 -33.43 3.44 17.62
CA LEU A 255 -34.08 2.30 16.94
C LEU A 255 -35.31 1.80 17.69
N GLU A 256 -35.30 1.81 19.02
CA GLU A 256 -36.46 1.51 19.86
C GLU A 256 -37.58 2.54 19.66
N VAL A 257 -37.24 3.83 19.67
CA VAL A 257 -38.20 4.92 19.39
C VAL A 257 -38.82 4.77 18.01
N MET A 258 -38.01 4.49 16.99
CA MET A 258 -38.50 4.22 15.63
C MET A 258 -39.46 3.04 15.59
N HIS A 259 -39.13 1.93 16.26
CA HIS A 259 -40.00 0.77 16.33
C HIS A 259 -41.35 1.11 16.96
N ILE A 260 -41.36 1.76 18.13
CA ILE A 260 -42.58 2.19 18.84
C ILE A 260 -43.45 3.09 17.94
N CYS A 261 -42.83 4.01 17.20
CA CYS A 261 -43.53 4.87 16.24
C CYS A 261 -44.16 4.08 15.09
N CYS A 262 -43.48 3.05 14.60
CA CYS A 262 -43.89 2.24 13.46
C CYS A 262 -44.92 1.15 13.80
N THR A 263 -44.89 0.58 15.01
CA THR A 263 -45.79 -0.50 15.46
C THR A 263 -46.93 0.04 16.31
N ASN A 264 -46.61 0.62 17.48
CA ASN A 264 -47.58 0.93 18.52
C ASN A 264 -48.36 2.20 18.20
N LEU A 265 -47.70 3.19 17.58
CA LEU A 265 -48.34 4.46 17.22
C LEU A 265 -48.90 4.46 15.80
N LYS A 266 -48.87 3.34 15.07
CA LYS A 266 -49.28 3.26 13.64
C LYS A 266 -50.70 3.78 13.37
N ALA A 267 -51.63 3.58 14.30
CA ALA A 267 -53.03 3.97 14.20
C ALA A 267 -53.35 5.33 14.86
N SER A 268 -52.36 6.05 15.40
CA SER A 268 -52.58 7.33 16.07
C SER A 268 -53.14 8.38 15.10
N LYS A 269 -54.15 9.14 15.53
CA LYS A 269 -54.78 10.23 14.77
C LYS A 269 -54.21 11.63 15.10
N SER A 270 -53.24 11.72 15.99
CA SER A 270 -52.60 13.01 16.35
C SER A 270 -51.76 13.54 15.18
N ALA A 271 -51.94 14.82 14.87
CA ALA A 271 -51.17 15.51 13.83
C ALA A 271 -49.69 15.67 14.23
N GLU A 272 -49.44 15.86 15.53
CA GLU A 272 -48.12 16.00 16.14
C GLU A 272 -47.33 14.69 16.07
N VAL A 273 -47.97 13.56 16.38
CA VAL A 273 -47.37 12.22 16.20
C VAL A 273 -47.11 11.94 14.72
N GLY A 274 -48.01 12.38 13.82
CA GLY A 274 -47.81 12.30 12.37
C GLY A 274 -46.61 13.11 11.87
N HIS A 275 -46.45 14.34 12.37
CA HIS A 275 -45.33 15.22 12.04
C HIS A 275 -44.00 14.64 12.53
N PHE A 276 -43.94 14.19 13.78
CA PHE A 276 -42.75 13.57 14.36
C PHE A 276 -42.30 12.34 13.57
N LYS A 277 -43.23 11.45 13.19
CA LYS A 277 -42.91 10.28 12.35
C LYS A 277 -42.26 10.65 11.03
N LYS A 278 -42.73 11.74 10.40
CA LYS A 278 -42.18 12.22 9.14
C LYS A 278 -40.75 12.74 9.35
N GLN A 279 -40.54 13.59 10.35
CA GLN A 279 -39.23 14.13 10.72
C GLN A 279 -38.22 13.01 11.08
N LEU A 280 -38.65 12.05 11.90
CA LEU A 280 -37.84 10.90 12.29
C LEU A 280 -37.33 10.14 11.07
N LEU A 281 -38.22 9.86 10.11
CA LEU A 281 -37.89 9.11 8.89
C LEU A 281 -37.09 9.90 7.87
N GLU A 282 -37.16 11.23 7.88
CA GLU A 282 -36.29 12.07 7.04
C GLU A 282 -34.82 12.03 7.52
N ALA A 283 -34.60 11.97 8.83
CA ALA A 283 -33.26 11.88 9.42
C ALA A 283 -32.73 10.43 9.54
N SER A 284 -33.61 9.43 9.48
CA SER A 284 -33.27 8.01 9.73
C SER A 284 -32.24 7.42 8.78
N PRO A 285 -32.24 7.66 7.45
CA PRO A 285 -31.31 6.97 6.54
C PRO A 285 -29.84 7.20 6.90
N ASP A 286 -29.47 8.44 7.21
CA ASP A 286 -28.10 8.80 7.60
C ASP A 286 -27.73 8.18 8.96
N ILE A 287 -28.64 8.24 9.94
CA ILE A 287 -28.43 7.64 11.27
C ILE A 287 -28.22 6.12 11.15
N LEU A 288 -29.08 5.43 10.39
CA LEU A 288 -29.00 3.98 10.21
C LEU A 288 -27.73 3.59 9.44
N ARG A 289 -27.34 4.36 8.43
CA ARG A 289 -26.13 4.11 7.63
C ARG A 289 -24.88 4.22 8.48
N GLU A 290 -24.66 5.34 9.16
CA GLU A 290 -23.46 5.53 9.98
C GLU A 290 -23.40 4.53 11.14
N TYR A 291 -24.55 4.24 11.76
CA TYR A 291 -24.62 3.20 12.79
C TYR A 291 -24.21 1.82 12.27
N LEU A 292 -24.70 1.41 11.10
CA LEU A 292 -24.33 0.12 10.51
C LEU A 292 -22.85 0.07 10.09
N ILE A 293 -22.26 1.18 9.64
CA ILE A 293 -20.81 1.28 9.35
C ILE A 293 -20.01 1.02 10.64
N HIS A 294 -20.31 1.74 11.72
CA HIS A 294 -19.59 1.54 12.99
C HIS A 294 -19.88 0.18 13.63
N LEU A 295 -21.08 -0.38 13.44
CA LEU A 295 -21.43 -1.72 13.92
C LEU A 295 -20.62 -2.79 13.20
N GLN A 296 -20.35 -2.59 11.91
CA GLN A 296 -19.46 -3.43 11.12
C GLN A 296 -18.00 -3.34 11.60
N GLU A 297 -17.54 -2.14 11.99
CA GLU A 297 -16.16 -1.87 12.45
C GLU A 297 -15.86 -2.43 13.85
N HIS A 298 -16.79 -2.31 14.80
CA HIS A 298 -16.55 -2.55 16.22
C HIS A 298 -16.31 -4.01 16.62
N ARG A 299 -16.82 -5.00 15.87
CA ARG A 299 -16.98 -6.39 16.37
C ARG A 299 -16.15 -7.48 15.71
N VAL A 300 -15.20 -7.12 14.86
CA VAL A 300 -14.29 -8.07 14.19
C VAL A 300 -13.34 -8.74 15.20
N ASN A 301 -13.22 -8.18 16.41
CA ASN A 301 -12.33 -8.67 17.46
C ASN A 301 -12.89 -9.82 18.32
N VAL A 302 -14.18 -10.19 18.21
CA VAL A 302 -14.84 -11.04 19.24
C VAL A 302 -15.47 -12.33 18.70
N ILE A 303 -15.63 -12.50 17.38
CA ILE A 303 -16.40 -13.63 16.84
C ILE A 303 -15.47 -14.61 16.11
N THR A 304 -15.36 -15.83 16.64
CA THR A 304 -14.93 -17.01 15.87
C THR A 304 -15.83 -17.17 14.65
N LEU A 305 -15.26 -17.43 13.46
CA LEU A 305 -15.89 -17.62 12.14
C LEU A 305 -17.07 -18.63 12.12
N SER A 306 -18.19 -18.31 12.76
CA SER A 306 -19.41 -19.11 12.72
C SER A 306 -20.28 -18.66 11.55
N THR A 307 -21.00 -19.62 10.94
CA THR A 307 -21.93 -19.35 9.84
C THR A 307 -23.02 -18.34 10.23
N SER A 308 -23.41 -18.29 11.51
CA SER A 308 -24.38 -17.33 12.02
C SER A 308 -23.84 -15.89 12.04
N ALA A 309 -22.58 -15.70 12.41
CA ALA A 309 -21.94 -14.38 12.37
C ALA A 309 -21.81 -13.86 10.94
N GLN A 310 -21.43 -14.72 10.00
CA GLN A 310 -21.34 -14.37 8.58
C GLN A 310 -22.68 -13.85 8.05
N ASN A 311 -23.80 -14.50 8.38
CA ASN A 311 -25.13 -14.07 7.93
C ASN A 311 -25.54 -12.69 8.48
N ILE A 312 -25.13 -12.33 9.70
CA ILE A 312 -25.36 -10.99 10.27
C ILE A 312 -24.64 -9.93 9.42
N TYR A 313 -23.37 -10.15 9.09
CA TYR A 313 -22.61 -9.20 8.29
C TYR A 313 -23.07 -9.10 6.83
N VAL A 314 -23.53 -10.20 6.23
CA VAL A 314 -24.19 -10.15 4.91
C VAL A 314 -25.46 -9.29 4.98
N MET A 315 -26.26 -9.42 6.05
CA MET A 315 -27.44 -8.56 6.26
C MET A 315 -27.06 -7.09 6.46
N ILE A 316 -26.05 -6.79 7.29
CA ILE A 316 -25.53 -5.42 7.46
C ILE A 316 -25.15 -4.83 6.11
N GLU A 317 -24.45 -5.60 5.28
CA GLU A 317 -23.98 -5.11 4.00
C GLU A 317 -25.13 -4.89 2.99
N PHE A 318 -26.13 -5.78 3.00
CA PHE A 318 -27.35 -5.58 2.22
C PHE A 318 -28.12 -4.31 2.64
N LEU A 319 -28.24 -4.05 3.95
CA LEU A 319 -28.87 -2.84 4.47
C LEU A 319 -28.07 -1.57 4.12
N LEU A 320 -26.74 -1.65 4.12
CA LEU A 320 -25.88 -0.53 3.71
C LEU A 320 -26.00 -0.23 2.21
N ILE A 321 -26.11 -1.25 1.34
CA ILE A 321 -26.42 -1.05 -0.09
C ILE A 321 -27.75 -0.31 -0.27
N ILE A 322 -28.76 -0.65 0.55
CA ILE A 322 -30.07 0.03 0.53
C ILE A 322 -29.98 1.49 0.98
N LEU A 323 -29.22 1.76 2.05
CA LEU A 323 -29.18 3.07 2.72
C LEU A 323 -28.20 4.07 2.08
N THR A 324 -27.18 3.59 1.35
CA THR A 324 -26.15 4.46 0.75
C THR A 324 -26.69 5.26 -0.43
N ASP A 325 -27.49 4.65 -1.29
CA ASP A 325 -28.01 5.27 -2.51
C ASP A 325 -29.55 5.28 -2.52
N LEU A 326 -30.20 5.65 -1.42
CA LEU A 326 -31.67 5.65 -1.33
C LEU A 326 -32.26 6.72 -2.28
N PRO A 327 -32.68 6.38 -3.52
CA PRO A 327 -33.01 7.38 -4.52
C PRO A 327 -34.46 7.77 -4.26
N LYS A 328 -34.67 8.97 -3.72
CA LYS A 328 -36.00 9.50 -3.40
C LYS A 328 -36.96 9.50 -4.60
N ASP A 329 -36.42 9.50 -5.82
CA ASP A 329 -37.16 9.56 -7.09
C ASP A 329 -37.66 8.18 -7.59
N ILE A 330 -36.98 7.10 -7.17
CA ILE A 330 -37.19 5.73 -7.68
C ILE A 330 -38.15 4.94 -6.78
N ILE A 331 -38.22 5.27 -5.49
CA ILE A 331 -39.16 4.66 -4.56
C ILE A 331 -40.57 5.23 -4.83
N HIS A 332 -41.58 4.38 -4.78
CA HIS A 332 -42.98 4.83 -4.74
C HIS A 332 -43.18 5.76 -3.51
N HIS A 333 -43.44 7.05 -3.73
CA HIS A 333 -43.54 8.05 -2.65
C HIS A 333 -44.54 7.67 -1.55
N ASP A 334 -45.64 7.02 -1.91
CA ASP A 334 -46.67 6.50 -1.00
C ASP A 334 -46.21 5.29 -0.16
N LYS A 335 -45.11 4.64 -0.54
CA LYS A 335 -44.57 3.43 0.11
C LYS A 335 -43.23 3.63 0.82
N LEU A 336 -42.56 4.78 0.64
CA LEU A 336 -41.29 5.13 1.27
C LEU A 336 -41.33 4.96 2.80
N PHE A 337 -42.44 5.36 3.42
CA PHE A 337 -42.66 5.21 4.86
C PHE A 337 -42.61 3.74 5.31
N VAL A 338 -43.32 2.87 4.60
CA VAL A 338 -43.40 1.44 4.91
C VAL A 338 -42.04 0.78 4.68
N PHE A 339 -41.33 1.21 3.65
CA PHE A 339 -39.99 0.73 3.34
C PHE A 339 -38.97 1.05 4.43
N LEU A 340 -38.83 2.32 4.81
CA LEU A 340 -37.88 2.75 5.85
C LEU A 340 -38.20 2.15 7.21
N SER A 341 -39.48 2.01 7.53
CA SER A 341 -39.92 1.31 8.75
C SER A 341 -39.42 -0.14 8.79
N ARG A 342 -39.41 -0.83 7.66
CA ARG A 342 -38.93 -2.20 7.57
C ARG A 342 -37.41 -2.30 7.69
N VAL A 343 -36.68 -1.39 7.03
CA VAL A 343 -35.22 -1.28 7.13
C VAL A 343 -34.79 -1.00 8.57
N ALA A 344 -35.51 -0.11 9.27
CA ALA A 344 -35.25 0.18 10.67
C ALA A 344 -35.50 -1.03 11.59
N THR A 345 -36.58 -1.80 11.35
CA THR A 345 -36.84 -3.05 12.09
C THR A 345 -35.73 -4.08 11.89
N LEU A 346 -35.27 -4.30 10.66
CA LEU A 346 -34.16 -5.22 10.38
C LEU A 346 -32.86 -4.73 11.02
N THR A 347 -32.59 -3.42 10.99
CA THR A 347 -31.41 -2.82 11.64
C THR A 347 -31.44 -3.02 13.16
N ARG A 348 -32.63 -2.91 13.77
CA ARG A 348 -32.85 -3.21 15.19
C ARG A 348 -32.61 -4.69 15.49
N GLU A 349 -33.17 -5.61 14.69
CA GLU A 349 -32.96 -7.05 14.87
C GLU A 349 -31.48 -7.42 14.78
N VAL A 350 -30.77 -6.90 13.79
CA VAL A 350 -29.32 -7.03 13.64
C VAL A 350 -28.59 -6.48 14.87
N SER A 351 -28.96 -5.29 15.36
CA SER A 351 -28.36 -4.70 16.57
C SER A 351 -28.54 -5.57 17.82
N ILE A 352 -29.71 -6.20 17.99
CA ILE A 352 -29.99 -7.11 19.10
C ILE A 352 -29.18 -8.39 18.96
N LEU A 353 -29.12 -8.97 17.75
CA LEU A 353 -28.33 -10.17 17.48
C LEU A 353 -26.85 -9.94 17.74
N VAL A 354 -26.31 -8.79 17.30
CA VAL A 354 -24.95 -8.39 17.62
C VAL A 354 -24.79 -8.32 19.13
N ARG A 355 -25.56 -7.52 19.87
CA ARG A 355 -25.43 -7.41 21.34
C ARG A 355 -25.54 -8.75 22.09
N ASN A 356 -26.46 -9.62 21.70
CA ASN A 356 -26.59 -10.95 22.29
C ASN A 356 -25.34 -11.82 22.03
N THR A 357 -24.72 -11.72 20.85
CA THR A 357 -23.42 -12.39 20.59
C THR A 357 -22.31 -11.84 21.47
N GLU A 358 -22.33 -10.54 21.77
CA GLU A 358 -21.35 -9.90 22.65
C GLU A 358 -21.44 -10.42 24.09
N GLU A 359 -22.65 -10.48 24.63
CA GLU A 359 -22.90 -10.93 26.01
C GLU A 359 -22.57 -12.42 26.19
N ASN A 360 -22.88 -13.25 25.19
CA ASN A 360 -22.54 -14.68 25.21
C ASN A 360 -21.03 -14.93 25.15
N SER A 361 -20.27 -14.12 24.41
CA SER A 361 -18.79 -14.25 24.33
C SER A 361 -18.07 -13.94 25.65
N ARG A 362 -18.69 -13.19 26.57
CA ARG A 362 -18.12 -12.82 27.87
C ARG A 362 -18.41 -13.84 28.97
N ASN A 363 -19.36 -14.76 28.76
CA ASN A 363 -19.81 -15.73 29.75
C ASN A 363 -19.38 -17.14 29.33
N GLU A 364 -18.21 -17.62 29.78
CA GLU A 364 -17.64 -18.93 29.42
C GLU A 364 -18.48 -20.16 29.86
N GLU A 365 -19.57 -19.99 30.62
CA GLU A 365 -20.32 -21.11 31.24
C GLU A 365 -21.66 -21.50 30.58
N ASN A 366 -22.12 -20.84 29.51
CA ASN A 366 -23.41 -21.19 28.87
C ASN A 366 -23.26 -21.64 27.41
N THR A 367 -22.70 -22.84 27.20
CA THR A 367 -22.85 -23.61 25.95
C THR A 367 -24.23 -24.26 25.87
N ASN A 368 -25.30 -23.45 25.92
CA ASN A 368 -26.61 -23.90 25.45
C ASN A 368 -26.82 -23.30 24.06
N GLU A 369 -26.67 -24.15 23.06
CA GLU A 369 -26.81 -23.92 21.62
C GLU A 369 -28.26 -23.57 21.19
N THR A 370 -29.03 -22.88 22.03
CA THR A 370 -30.50 -22.76 21.93
C THR A 370 -31.04 -21.31 21.89
N SER A 371 -30.27 -20.33 21.37
CA SER A 371 -30.84 -19.00 21.08
C SER A 371 -30.55 -18.41 19.69
N TYR A 372 -29.83 -19.10 18.80
CA TYR A 372 -29.59 -18.64 17.41
C TYR A 372 -30.61 -19.19 16.39
N THR A 373 -31.63 -19.92 16.84
CA THR A 373 -32.47 -20.79 16.01
C THR A 373 -33.75 -20.17 15.43
N SER A 374 -33.97 -18.85 15.43
CA SER A 374 -35.26 -18.30 14.98
C SER A 374 -35.28 -17.18 13.92
N LEU A 375 -34.14 -16.70 13.40
CA LEU A 375 -34.16 -15.70 12.33
C LEU A 375 -33.41 -16.19 11.08
N ASP A 376 -34.17 -16.59 10.06
CA ASP A 376 -33.62 -16.85 8.72
C ASP A 376 -33.26 -15.52 8.04
N LEU A 377 -32.12 -14.94 8.43
CA LEU A 377 -31.61 -13.68 7.87
C LEU A 377 -31.45 -13.76 6.35
N ARG A 378 -31.04 -14.93 5.82
CA ARG A 378 -30.87 -15.12 4.37
C ARG A 378 -32.23 -15.14 3.66
N GLY A 379 -33.22 -15.83 4.21
CA GLY A 379 -34.60 -15.77 3.72
C GLY A 379 -35.19 -14.36 3.77
N ASN A 380 -34.90 -13.58 4.82
CA ASN A 380 -35.32 -12.18 4.92
C ASN A 380 -34.72 -11.29 3.83
N ILE A 381 -33.45 -11.51 3.45
CA ILE A 381 -32.81 -10.80 2.33
C ILE A 381 -33.56 -11.09 1.03
N GLU A 382 -33.77 -12.37 0.70
CA GLU A 382 -34.42 -12.77 -0.55
C GLU A 382 -35.87 -12.28 -0.63
N PHE A 383 -36.64 -12.37 0.46
CA PHE A 383 -37.98 -11.79 0.52
C PHE A 383 -37.97 -10.28 0.31
N LEU A 384 -37.00 -9.56 0.91
CA LEU A 384 -36.90 -8.12 0.72
C LEU A 384 -36.48 -7.76 -0.70
N LYS A 385 -35.61 -8.55 -1.36
CA LYS A 385 -35.26 -8.37 -2.78
C LYS A 385 -36.49 -8.46 -3.68
N GLU A 386 -37.38 -9.43 -3.45
CA GLU A 386 -38.65 -9.54 -4.19
C GLU A 386 -39.57 -8.34 -3.97
N ASP A 387 -39.77 -7.94 -2.71
CA ASP A 387 -40.58 -6.76 -2.38
C ASP A 387 -39.99 -5.47 -2.94
N LEU A 388 -38.66 -5.32 -2.92
CA LEU A 388 -37.96 -4.20 -3.55
C LEU A 388 -38.28 -4.15 -5.05
N LYS A 389 -38.19 -5.28 -5.74
CA LYS A 389 -38.42 -5.39 -7.19
C LYS A 389 -39.86 -5.07 -7.60
N TYR A 390 -40.86 -5.57 -6.86
CA TYR A 390 -42.26 -5.53 -7.28
C TYR A 390 -43.14 -4.54 -6.51
N VAL A 391 -42.74 -4.15 -5.29
CA VAL A 391 -43.58 -3.36 -4.38
C VAL A 391 -43.02 -1.95 -4.19
N PHE A 392 -41.70 -1.80 -3.97
CA PHE A 392 -41.13 -0.53 -3.52
C PHE A 392 -40.45 0.29 -4.63
N LEU A 393 -39.68 -0.33 -5.52
CA LEU A 393 -38.91 0.37 -6.56
C LEU A 393 -39.67 0.44 -7.88
N LYS A 394 -39.55 1.57 -8.58
CA LYS A 394 -39.91 1.69 -9.99
C LYS A 394 -38.82 1.05 -10.83
N ALA A 395 -39.21 0.32 -11.87
CA ALA A 395 -38.26 -0.18 -12.87
C ALA A 395 -37.52 1.01 -13.51
N PRO A 396 -36.20 0.92 -13.73
CA PRO A 396 -35.45 1.98 -14.40
C PRO A 396 -35.98 2.19 -15.83
N VAL A 397 -36.16 3.46 -16.22
CA VAL A 397 -36.59 3.86 -17.57
C VAL A 397 -35.35 3.84 -18.45
N ASP A 398 -35.17 2.74 -19.17
CA ASP A 398 -34.08 2.43 -20.10
C ASP A 398 -32.68 2.29 -19.44
N SER A 399 -32.23 1.05 -19.25
CA SER A 399 -30.81 0.75 -19.04
C SER A 399 -30.05 1.15 -20.30
N GLN A 400 -29.22 2.20 -20.25
CA GLN A 400 -28.30 2.49 -21.33
C GLN A 400 -27.38 1.29 -21.52
N GLN A 401 -27.36 0.73 -22.73
CA GLN A 401 -26.45 -0.37 -23.06
C GLN A 401 -25.03 0.18 -23.02
N LEU A 402 -24.24 -0.26 -22.04
CA LEU A 402 -22.84 0.10 -21.96
C LEU A 402 -22.09 -0.59 -23.11
N CYS A 403 -21.53 0.20 -24.01
CA CYS A 403 -20.70 -0.32 -25.09
C CYS A 403 -19.26 -0.47 -24.59
N PHE A 404 -18.65 -1.59 -24.94
CA PHE A 404 -17.24 -1.83 -24.66
C PHE A 404 -16.38 -0.83 -25.46
N PRO A 405 -15.57 -0.01 -24.79
CA PRO A 405 -14.90 1.12 -25.43
C PRO A 405 -13.50 0.80 -25.96
N ASN A 406 -12.91 -0.34 -25.56
CA ASN A 406 -11.53 -0.68 -25.84
C ASN A 406 -11.40 -1.53 -27.11
N SER A 407 -10.23 -1.44 -27.76
CA SER A 407 -9.96 -2.19 -29.00
C SER A 407 -9.49 -3.64 -28.80
N ASP A 408 -9.10 -4.03 -27.58
CA ASP A 408 -8.59 -5.37 -27.28
C ASP A 408 -9.53 -6.13 -26.33
N GLY A 409 -10.56 -6.74 -26.93
CA GLY A 409 -11.56 -7.51 -26.21
C GLY A 409 -11.01 -8.80 -25.58
N SER A 410 -10.00 -9.43 -26.19
CA SER A 410 -9.41 -10.67 -25.66
C SER A 410 -8.70 -10.40 -24.32
N LEU A 411 -7.87 -9.37 -24.26
CA LEU A 411 -7.18 -8.98 -23.03
C LEU A 411 -8.18 -8.62 -21.92
N PHE A 412 -9.21 -7.84 -22.26
CA PHE A 412 -10.27 -7.48 -21.32
C PHE A 412 -10.99 -8.72 -20.76
N MET A 413 -11.41 -9.64 -21.63
CA MET A 413 -12.07 -10.88 -21.20
C MET A 413 -11.19 -11.72 -20.26
N ASN A 414 -9.88 -11.76 -20.51
CA ASN A 414 -8.95 -12.48 -19.65
C ASN A 414 -8.85 -11.83 -18.26
N LEU A 415 -8.72 -10.51 -18.21
CA LEU A 415 -8.64 -9.75 -16.96
C LEU A 415 -9.96 -9.78 -16.18
N LEU A 416 -11.09 -9.76 -16.86
CA LEU A 416 -12.40 -9.92 -16.24
C LEU A 416 -12.53 -11.30 -15.60
N LEU A 417 -12.15 -12.38 -16.31
CA LEU A 417 -12.18 -13.74 -15.76
C LEU A 417 -11.26 -13.90 -14.54
N ILE A 418 -10.08 -13.28 -14.56
CA ILE A 418 -9.18 -13.22 -13.39
C ILE A 418 -9.86 -12.49 -12.23
N ASN A 419 -10.48 -11.33 -12.49
CA ASN A 419 -11.19 -10.57 -11.48
C ASN A 419 -12.34 -11.39 -10.87
N LEU A 420 -13.20 -12.01 -11.69
CA LEU A 420 -14.31 -12.85 -11.23
C LEU A 420 -13.82 -14.07 -10.41
N ASN A 421 -12.71 -14.71 -10.81
CA ASN A 421 -12.06 -15.74 -10.00
C ASN A 421 -11.66 -15.20 -8.62
N GLY A 422 -11.00 -14.04 -8.64
CA GLY A 422 -10.56 -13.36 -7.44
C GLY A 422 -11.71 -13.01 -6.49
N LEU A 423 -12.84 -12.57 -7.03
CA LEU A 423 -14.06 -12.28 -6.26
C LEU A 423 -14.65 -13.58 -5.69
N LEU A 424 -14.77 -14.67 -6.45
CA LEU A 424 -15.33 -15.93 -5.94
C LEU A 424 -14.54 -16.54 -4.77
N ASN A 425 -13.22 -16.30 -4.77
CA ASN A 425 -12.29 -16.72 -3.72
C ASN A 425 -12.22 -15.74 -2.54
N SER A 426 -12.92 -14.60 -2.60
CA SER A 426 -12.93 -13.59 -1.54
C SER A 426 -13.97 -13.89 -0.48
N ASN A 427 -13.62 -13.58 0.78
CA ASN A 427 -14.49 -13.74 1.95
C ASN A 427 -15.31 -12.47 2.26
N ALA A 428 -15.31 -11.46 1.38
CA ALA A 428 -16.03 -10.22 1.59
C ALA A 428 -17.55 -10.43 1.62
N TYR A 429 -18.23 -9.78 2.58
CA TYR A 429 -19.68 -9.95 2.78
C TYR A 429 -20.52 -9.48 1.59
N ALA A 430 -20.09 -8.41 0.90
CA ALA A 430 -20.77 -7.93 -0.31
C ALA A 430 -20.74 -8.97 -1.45
N ILE A 431 -19.68 -9.77 -1.54
CA ILE A 431 -19.59 -10.85 -2.53
C ILE A 431 -20.52 -12.00 -2.16
N ALA A 432 -20.63 -12.35 -0.88
CA ALA A 432 -21.53 -13.41 -0.44
C ALA A 432 -23.00 -13.15 -0.82
N LEU A 433 -23.39 -11.89 -1.01
CA LEU A 433 -24.71 -11.46 -1.47
C LEU A 433 -25.00 -11.78 -2.94
N ILE A 434 -23.97 -11.79 -3.80
CA ILE A 434 -24.05 -11.93 -5.27
C ILE A 434 -23.17 -13.07 -5.83
N LYS A 435 -22.75 -14.00 -4.96
CA LYS A 435 -21.75 -15.03 -5.28
C LYS A 435 -22.25 -15.99 -6.35
N GLU A 436 -23.54 -16.29 -6.36
CA GLU A 436 -24.17 -17.21 -7.31
C GLU A 436 -24.17 -16.59 -8.73
N GLU A 437 -24.53 -15.32 -8.85
CA GLU A 437 -24.54 -14.55 -10.09
C GLU A 437 -23.14 -14.40 -10.68
N ILE A 438 -22.13 -14.09 -9.85
CA ILE A 438 -20.72 -14.04 -10.27
C ILE A 438 -20.28 -15.43 -10.80
N GLY A 439 -20.68 -16.51 -10.13
CA GLY A 439 -20.37 -17.88 -10.53
C GLY A 439 -20.93 -18.23 -11.91
N LEU A 440 -22.21 -17.91 -12.16
CA LEU A 440 -22.86 -18.10 -13.46
C LEU A 440 -22.20 -17.25 -14.55
N MET A 441 -21.93 -15.98 -14.27
CA MET A 441 -21.28 -15.06 -15.21
C MET A 441 -19.92 -15.60 -15.65
N LYS A 442 -19.09 -16.02 -14.70
CA LYS A 442 -17.79 -16.66 -14.97
C LYS A 442 -17.95 -17.89 -15.84
N GLU A 443 -18.84 -18.83 -15.46
CA GLU A 443 -19.06 -20.06 -16.22
C GLU A 443 -19.43 -19.76 -17.69
N TYR A 444 -20.32 -18.79 -17.90
CA TYR A 444 -20.79 -18.43 -19.23
C TYR A 444 -19.71 -17.74 -20.07
N LEU A 445 -18.96 -16.80 -19.48
CA LEU A 445 -17.85 -16.13 -20.16
C LEU A 445 -16.70 -17.10 -20.47
N GLN A 446 -16.39 -18.04 -19.57
CA GLN A 446 -15.39 -19.09 -19.81
C GLN A 446 -15.79 -19.99 -20.99
N PHE A 447 -17.06 -20.41 -21.04
CA PHE A 447 -17.57 -21.18 -22.17
C PHE A 447 -17.44 -20.42 -23.50
N ILE A 448 -17.84 -19.14 -23.51
CA ILE A 448 -17.77 -18.29 -24.71
C ILE A 448 -16.32 -18.09 -25.16
N ARG A 449 -15.39 -17.85 -24.22
CA ARG A 449 -13.97 -17.67 -24.53
C ARG A 449 -13.34 -18.89 -25.21
N LEU A 450 -13.76 -20.11 -24.85
CA LEU A 450 -13.26 -21.34 -25.49
C LEU A 450 -13.64 -21.45 -26.97
N PHE A 451 -14.70 -20.75 -27.40
CA PHE A 451 -15.14 -20.72 -28.79
C PHE A 451 -14.33 -19.69 -29.60
N PHE A 452 -14.15 -18.47 -29.09
CA PHE A 452 -13.51 -17.38 -29.84
C PHE A 452 -11.97 -17.37 -29.79
N GLY A 453 -11.31 -18.24 -30.57
CA GLY A 453 -9.88 -18.10 -30.91
C GLY A 453 -9.60 -16.93 -31.88
N ASN A 454 -8.33 -16.53 -32.07
CA ASN A 454 -7.95 -15.36 -32.90
C ASN A 454 -8.58 -15.34 -34.31
N VAL A 455 -8.74 -16.52 -34.93
CA VAL A 455 -9.28 -16.66 -36.29
C VAL A 455 -10.83 -16.57 -36.32
N GLU A 456 -11.51 -16.97 -35.25
CA GLU A 456 -12.98 -16.96 -35.17
C GLU A 456 -13.56 -15.61 -34.74
N GLN A 457 -12.74 -14.76 -34.11
CA GLN A 457 -13.11 -13.39 -33.73
C GLN A 457 -13.34 -12.48 -34.96
N GLU A 458 -12.62 -12.72 -36.06
CA GLU A 458 -12.82 -11.97 -37.32
C GLU A 458 -14.06 -12.44 -38.09
N LEU A 459 -14.38 -13.74 -38.03
CA LEU A 459 -15.52 -14.35 -38.73
C LEU A 459 -16.88 -14.00 -38.09
N ASN A 460 -16.91 -13.76 -36.76
CA ASN A 460 -18.12 -13.49 -35.97
C ASN A 460 -18.02 -12.18 -35.16
N ARG A 461 -17.53 -11.11 -35.81
CA ARG A 461 -17.23 -9.81 -35.18
C ARG A 461 -18.40 -9.19 -34.42
N ASP A 462 -19.62 -9.29 -34.96
CA ASP A 462 -20.83 -8.72 -34.34
C ASP A 462 -21.21 -9.46 -33.03
N LEU A 463 -21.13 -10.79 -33.04
CA LEU A 463 -21.40 -11.61 -31.85
C LEU A 463 -20.35 -11.38 -30.77
N TRP A 464 -19.07 -11.30 -31.16
CA TRP A 464 -17.98 -10.99 -30.24
C TRP A 464 -18.13 -9.60 -29.62
N THR A 465 -18.52 -8.59 -30.40
CA THR A 465 -18.78 -7.23 -29.88
C THR A 465 -19.89 -7.25 -28.83
N ARG A 466 -21.00 -7.96 -29.09
CA ARG A 466 -22.10 -8.14 -28.11
C ARG A 466 -21.64 -8.85 -26.83
N VAL A 467 -20.76 -9.85 -26.94
CA VAL A 467 -20.16 -10.52 -25.77
C VAL A 467 -19.38 -9.51 -24.92
N LEU A 468 -18.54 -8.69 -25.56
CA LEU A 468 -17.71 -7.70 -24.88
C LEU A 468 -18.56 -6.61 -24.21
N ASP A 469 -19.62 -6.13 -24.86
CA ASP A 469 -20.55 -5.16 -24.27
C ASP A 469 -21.20 -5.71 -22.99
N VAL A 470 -21.70 -6.95 -23.03
CA VAL A 470 -22.33 -7.59 -21.85
C VAL A 470 -21.30 -7.91 -20.77
N ALA A 471 -20.09 -8.30 -21.14
CA ALA A 471 -19.00 -8.54 -20.19
C ALA A 471 -18.56 -7.24 -19.50
N TYR A 472 -18.53 -6.14 -20.23
CA TYR A 472 -18.26 -4.80 -19.69
C TYR A 472 -19.39 -4.30 -18.79
N GLU A 473 -20.64 -4.49 -19.20
CA GLU A 473 -21.82 -4.25 -18.35
C GLU A 473 -21.75 -5.06 -17.06
N ALA A 474 -21.36 -6.34 -17.14
CA ALA A 474 -21.20 -7.21 -15.96
C ALA A 474 -20.13 -6.69 -15.00
N GLU A 475 -18.95 -6.32 -15.50
CA GLU A 475 -17.89 -5.75 -14.66
C GLU A 475 -18.36 -4.47 -13.96
N HIS A 476 -18.97 -3.55 -14.71
CA HIS A 476 -19.49 -2.30 -14.18
C HIS A 476 -20.53 -2.56 -13.08
N VAL A 477 -21.56 -3.36 -13.36
CA VAL A 477 -22.65 -3.67 -12.43
C VAL A 477 -22.14 -4.32 -11.16
N ILE A 478 -21.23 -5.31 -11.27
CA ILE A 478 -20.63 -5.97 -10.10
C ILE A 478 -19.85 -4.96 -9.27
N ASN A 479 -18.98 -4.17 -9.91
CA ASN A 479 -18.15 -3.18 -9.23
C ASN A 479 -19.01 -2.12 -8.53
N SER A 480 -20.06 -1.60 -9.18
CA SER A 480 -21.03 -0.64 -8.62
C SER A 480 -21.73 -1.18 -7.36
N ILE A 481 -22.10 -2.46 -7.33
CA ILE A 481 -22.67 -3.08 -6.13
C ILE A 481 -21.64 -3.10 -4.99
N LEU A 482 -20.41 -3.50 -5.28
CA LEU A 482 -19.33 -3.62 -4.29
C LEU A 482 -18.93 -2.25 -3.70
N VAL A 483 -18.94 -1.17 -4.50
CA VAL A 483 -18.64 0.19 -4.00
C VAL A 483 -19.85 0.91 -3.39
N ARG A 484 -21.05 0.31 -3.46
CA ARG A 484 -22.32 0.97 -3.11
C ARG A 484 -22.49 2.27 -3.91
N ASP A 485 -22.36 2.17 -5.24
CA ASP A 485 -22.63 3.26 -6.18
C ASP A 485 -23.82 2.88 -7.05
N HIS A 486 -24.97 3.50 -6.78
CA HIS A 486 -26.29 3.04 -7.25
C HIS A 486 -26.54 1.54 -6.99
N GLY A 487 -25.93 0.98 -5.94
CA GLY A 487 -25.80 -0.46 -5.74
C GLY A 487 -27.13 -1.20 -5.66
N LEU A 488 -28.17 -0.55 -5.11
CA LEU A 488 -29.52 -1.13 -5.01
C LEU A 488 -30.15 -1.42 -6.37
N LEU A 489 -30.02 -0.51 -7.34
CA LEU A 489 -30.56 -0.71 -8.69
C LEU A 489 -29.81 -1.82 -9.42
N HIS A 490 -28.48 -1.80 -9.28
CA HIS A 490 -27.62 -2.81 -9.88
C HIS A 490 -27.92 -4.21 -9.35
N LEU A 491 -28.09 -4.34 -8.02
CA LEU A 491 -28.40 -5.60 -7.36
C LEU A 491 -29.77 -6.18 -7.77
N ILE A 492 -30.81 -5.33 -7.81
CA ILE A 492 -32.20 -5.81 -7.97
C ILE A 492 -32.60 -6.00 -9.43
N PHE A 493 -32.09 -5.17 -10.34
CA PHE A 493 -32.49 -5.16 -11.75
C PHE A 493 -31.35 -5.56 -12.69
N LEU A 494 -30.26 -4.80 -12.71
CA LEU A 494 -29.26 -4.91 -13.79
C LEU A 494 -28.40 -6.16 -13.72
N LEU A 495 -28.02 -6.65 -12.53
CA LEU A 495 -27.21 -7.86 -12.40
C LEU A 495 -27.99 -9.10 -12.89
N PRO A 496 -29.23 -9.37 -12.44
CA PRO A 496 -30.05 -10.44 -13.01
C PRO A 496 -30.24 -10.33 -14.53
N ASP A 497 -30.52 -9.11 -15.03
CA ASP A 497 -30.72 -8.88 -16.47
C ASP A 497 -29.45 -9.17 -17.26
N THR A 498 -28.28 -8.76 -16.75
CA THR A 498 -26.98 -9.01 -17.38
C THR A 498 -26.64 -10.50 -17.43
N VAL A 499 -26.91 -11.23 -16.34
CA VAL A 499 -26.76 -12.70 -16.28
C VAL A 499 -27.65 -13.40 -17.32
N GLU A 500 -28.90 -12.97 -17.48
CA GLU A 500 -29.78 -13.52 -18.51
C GLU A 500 -29.33 -13.14 -19.94
N LYS A 501 -28.86 -11.90 -20.17
CA LYS A 501 -28.28 -11.49 -21.48
C LYS A 501 -27.14 -12.40 -21.90
N ILE A 502 -26.15 -12.64 -21.02
CA ILE A 502 -24.99 -13.48 -21.36
C ILE A 502 -25.38 -14.96 -21.54
N LYS A 503 -26.41 -15.44 -20.81
CA LYS A 503 -26.93 -16.80 -20.95
C LYS A 503 -27.60 -17.02 -22.30
N LEU A 504 -28.30 -16.01 -22.83
CA LEU A 504 -28.84 -16.05 -24.19
C LEU A 504 -27.72 -16.07 -25.24
N ILE A 505 -26.68 -15.25 -25.05
CA ILE A 505 -25.50 -15.25 -25.94
C ILE A 505 -24.78 -16.60 -25.89
N LYS A 506 -24.61 -17.21 -24.71
CA LYS A 506 -24.04 -18.55 -24.55
C LYS A 506 -24.80 -19.59 -25.38
N LYS A 507 -26.13 -19.55 -25.37
CA LYS A 507 -26.97 -20.45 -26.18
C LYS A 507 -26.77 -20.22 -27.67
N GLU A 508 -26.75 -18.96 -28.12
CA GLU A 508 -26.49 -18.58 -29.52
C GLU A 508 -25.11 -19.10 -30.00
N VAL A 509 -24.07 -18.94 -29.17
CA VAL A 509 -22.72 -19.48 -29.44
C VAL A 509 -22.75 -21.01 -29.53
N GLN A 510 -23.47 -21.68 -28.63
CA GLN A 510 -23.60 -23.14 -28.62
C GLN A 510 -24.31 -23.67 -29.87
N GLU A 511 -25.34 -22.98 -30.37
CA GLU A 511 -26.06 -23.33 -31.60
C GLU A 511 -25.18 -23.14 -32.85
N ASN A 512 -24.39 -22.06 -32.90
CA ASN A 512 -23.41 -21.84 -33.98
C ASN A 512 -22.32 -22.92 -34.01
N MET A 513 -21.90 -23.43 -32.85
CA MET A 513 -20.92 -24.53 -32.78
C MET A 513 -21.44 -25.81 -33.46
N SER A 514 -22.73 -26.13 -33.33
CA SER A 514 -23.33 -27.30 -33.99
C SER A 514 -23.37 -27.21 -35.53
N LEU A 515 -23.22 -26.02 -36.12
CA LEU A 515 -23.19 -25.81 -37.56
C LEU A 515 -21.77 -25.85 -38.17
N ILE A 516 -20.71 -25.73 -37.35
CA ILE A 516 -19.33 -25.50 -37.80
C ILE A 516 -18.40 -26.73 -37.66
N VAL A 517 -18.88 -27.86 -37.11
CA VAL A 517 -18.10 -29.10 -36.90
C VAL A 517 -17.47 -29.72 -38.18
N VAL A 518 -17.65 -29.13 -39.37
CA VAL A 518 -17.05 -29.63 -40.62
C VAL A 518 -15.69 -29.02 -40.95
N ASN A 519 -15.27 -27.85 -40.45
CA ASN A 519 -13.97 -27.28 -40.86
C ASN A 519 -13.28 -26.42 -39.78
N SER A 520 -12.45 -27.02 -38.93
CA SER A 520 -11.14 -26.44 -38.52
C SER A 520 -10.32 -27.43 -37.66
N PRO A 521 -8.99 -27.52 -37.87
CA PRO A 521 -8.13 -28.39 -37.09
C PRO A 521 -7.77 -27.73 -35.75
N ASN A 522 -8.33 -28.25 -34.67
CA ASN A 522 -7.87 -27.97 -33.31
C ASN A 522 -6.42 -28.47 -33.17
N LYS A 523 -5.46 -27.55 -33.13
CA LYS A 523 -4.14 -27.79 -32.55
C LYS A 523 -3.77 -26.64 -31.63
N GLN A 524 -3.93 -26.87 -30.33
CA GLN A 524 -3.03 -26.24 -29.37
C GLN A 524 -1.64 -26.80 -29.66
N VAL A 525 -0.77 -25.97 -30.23
CA VAL A 525 0.64 -26.30 -30.39
C VAL A 525 1.24 -26.29 -28.99
N GLU A 526 1.56 -27.46 -28.46
CA GLU A 526 2.46 -27.60 -27.31
C GLU A 526 3.82 -27.01 -27.71
N ARG A 527 4.05 -25.74 -27.36
CA ARG A 527 5.35 -25.08 -27.51
C ARG A 527 6.32 -25.73 -26.53
N LYS A 528 7.34 -26.40 -27.04
CA LYS A 528 8.40 -26.99 -26.20
C LYS A 528 9.16 -25.88 -25.46
N PRO A 529 9.52 -26.05 -24.18
CA PRO A 529 10.41 -25.13 -23.50
C PRO A 529 11.78 -25.12 -24.22
N SER A 530 12.23 -23.95 -24.64
CA SER A 530 13.51 -23.78 -25.34
C SER A 530 14.69 -24.03 -24.39
N LYS A 531 15.80 -24.53 -24.94
CA LYS A 531 17.06 -24.70 -24.20
C LYS A 531 17.54 -23.33 -23.70
N LYS A 532 17.87 -23.24 -22.41
CA LYS A 532 18.44 -22.06 -21.76
C LYS A 532 19.76 -21.67 -22.42
N GLN A 533 19.74 -20.61 -23.22
CA GLN A 533 20.95 -19.90 -23.58
C GLN A 533 20.91 -18.56 -22.88
N VAL A 534 21.79 -18.38 -21.90
CA VAL A 534 21.69 -17.28 -20.94
C VAL A 534 22.99 -16.49 -20.99
N GLY A 535 22.86 -15.22 -21.39
CA GLY A 535 23.92 -14.27 -21.65
C GLY A 535 23.55 -13.32 -22.81
N GLN A 536 23.89 -12.03 -22.70
CA GLN A 536 23.76 -11.09 -23.81
C GLN A 536 24.69 -11.50 -24.96
N ILE A 537 24.12 -11.93 -26.08
CA ILE A 537 24.85 -12.22 -27.31
C ILE A 537 25.19 -10.88 -27.95
N ILE A 538 26.48 -10.52 -27.94
CA ILE A 538 26.97 -9.28 -28.55
C ILE A 538 27.77 -9.67 -29.80
N VAL A 539 27.34 -9.17 -30.96
CA VAL A 539 27.98 -9.39 -32.26
C VAL A 539 28.34 -8.04 -32.89
N GLY A 540 29.48 -7.98 -33.58
CA GLY A 540 29.93 -6.79 -34.30
C GLY A 540 30.59 -5.71 -33.45
N PHE A 541 30.81 -4.56 -34.09
CA PHE A 541 31.41 -3.33 -33.56
C PHE A 541 32.85 -3.43 -33.02
N GLU A 542 33.65 -4.41 -33.45
CA GLU A 542 35.02 -4.56 -32.93
C GLU A 542 35.95 -3.43 -33.39
N GLU A 543 35.75 -2.88 -34.60
CA GLU A 543 36.49 -1.72 -35.08
C GLU A 543 36.21 -0.49 -34.20
N GLU A 544 34.93 -0.22 -33.92
CA GLU A 544 34.46 0.87 -33.08
C GLU A 544 34.88 0.69 -31.61
N LYS A 545 34.81 -0.53 -31.08
CA LYS A 545 35.28 -0.86 -29.72
C LYS A 545 36.75 -0.50 -29.56
N ASN A 546 37.60 -0.97 -30.48
CA ASN A 546 39.03 -0.71 -30.45
C ASN A 546 39.35 0.79 -30.60
N LEU A 547 38.60 1.50 -31.44
CA LEU A 547 38.69 2.95 -31.56
C LEU A 547 38.38 3.64 -30.21
N LEU A 548 37.27 3.30 -29.56
CA LEU A 548 36.88 3.89 -28.27
C LEU A 548 37.90 3.61 -27.17
N ILE A 549 38.42 2.37 -27.09
CA ILE A 549 39.49 2.02 -26.14
C ILE A 549 40.73 2.86 -26.38
N SER A 550 41.12 3.07 -27.65
CA SER A 550 42.28 3.91 -27.99
C SER A 550 42.10 5.37 -27.59
N GLN A 551 40.87 5.91 -27.71
CA GLN A 551 40.54 7.28 -27.29
C GLN A 551 40.52 7.41 -25.76
N LEU A 552 39.96 6.42 -25.06
CA LEU A 552 39.92 6.39 -23.60
C LEU A 552 41.32 6.30 -22.99
N THR A 553 42.20 5.49 -23.55
CA THR A 553 43.55 5.23 -23.04
C THR A 553 44.63 6.18 -23.59
N ASN A 554 44.24 7.17 -24.40
CA ASN A 554 45.16 8.14 -24.97
C ASN A 554 45.84 9.00 -23.89
N ARG A 555 47.09 9.42 -24.13
CA ARG A 555 47.95 10.15 -23.16
C ARG A 555 47.61 11.64 -22.97
N LEU A 556 46.46 12.11 -23.42
CA LEU A 556 46.02 13.48 -23.16
C LEU A 556 45.73 13.66 -21.66
N ALA A 557 46.38 14.64 -21.05
CA ALA A 557 46.24 14.94 -19.62
C ALA A 557 44.90 15.63 -19.29
N GLU A 558 44.34 16.38 -20.24
CA GLU A 558 43.05 17.05 -20.09
C GLU A 558 41.87 16.07 -20.14
N LEU A 559 40.74 16.49 -19.57
CA LEU A 559 39.45 15.81 -19.65
C LEU A 559 38.96 15.83 -21.09
N ASP A 560 38.59 14.65 -21.60
CA ASP A 560 37.97 14.49 -22.91
C ASP A 560 36.61 13.80 -22.80
N VAL A 561 35.75 14.08 -23.77
CA VAL A 561 34.38 13.56 -23.86
C VAL A 561 34.26 12.73 -25.12
N ILE A 562 33.98 11.45 -24.94
CA ILE A 562 33.86 10.46 -26.01
C ILE A 562 32.38 10.18 -26.22
N SER A 563 31.83 10.80 -27.26
CA SER A 563 30.40 10.75 -27.53
C SER A 563 30.06 9.64 -28.54
N ILE A 564 29.08 8.80 -28.23
CA ILE A 564 28.52 7.78 -29.11
C ILE A 564 27.10 8.21 -29.49
N ILE A 565 26.88 8.50 -30.77
CA ILE A 565 25.58 8.91 -31.30
C ILE A 565 25.03 7.87 -32.27
N GLY A 566 23.71 7.78 -32.38
CA GLY A 566 23.06 6.81 -33.26
C GLY A 566 21.58 6.64 -32.94
N MET A 567 20.86 5.99 -33.85
CA MET A 567 19.42 5.77 -33.70
C MET A 567 19.09 4.89 -32.47
N PRO A 568 17.85 4.94 -31.97
CA PRO A 568 17.39 4.06 -30.90
C PRO A 568 17.51 2.58 -31.28
N GLY A 569 17.88 1.73 -30.33
CA GLY A 569 18.07 0.29 -30.58
C GLY A 569 19.35 -0.09 -31.36
N ALA A 570 20.18 0.89 -31.75
CA ALA A 570 21.43 0.65 -32.49
C ALA A 570 22.58 0.01 -31.66
N GLY A 571 22.41 -0.13 -30.34
CA GLY A 571 23.42 -0.73 -29.46
C GLY A 571 24.46 0.24 -28.87
N LYS A 572 24.14 1.55 -28.77
CA LYS A 572 25.05 2.57 -28.16
C LYS A 572 25.47 2.20 -26.74
N THR A 573 24.49 1.96 -25.88
CA THR A 573 24.66 1.55 -24.48
C THR A 573 25.43 0.23 -24.39
N THR A 574 25.13 -0.73 -25.26
CA THR A 574 25.83 -2.03 -25.34
C THR A 574 27.31 -1.85 -25.70
N LEU A 575 27.63 -0.99 -26.66
CA LEU A 575 29.02 -0.69 -27.03
C LEU A 575 29.76 0.04 -25.89
N ALA A 576 29.12 1.05 -25.28
CA ALA A 576 29.67 1.74 -24.11
C ALA A 576 29.93 0.77 -22.95
N TYR A 577 29.02 -0.16 -22.67
CA TYR A 577 29.15 -1.18 -21.63
C TYR A 577 30.31 -2.15 -21.92
N LYS A 578 30.45 -2.59 -23.17
CA LYS A 578 31.55 -3.47 -23.61
C LYS A 578 32.91 -2.80 -23.44
N VAL A 579 33.00 -1.49 -23.70
CA VAL A 579 34.22 -0.71 -23.53
C VAL A 579 34.48 -0.41 -22.05
N PHE A 580 33.46 0.00 -21.30
CA PHE A 580 33.56 0.32 -19.87
C PHE A 580 34.08 -0.85 -19.02
N ASN A 581 33.73 -2.08 -19.40
CA ASN A 581 34.14 -3.32 -18.73
C ASN A 581 35.36 -4.00 -19.39
N ASP A 582 35.98 -3.41 -20.40
CA ASP A 582 37.19 -3.98 -21.01
C ASP A 582 38.36 -3.93 -20.04
N LYS A 583 39.15 -5.01 -19.94
CA LYS A 583 40.31 -5.11 -19.03
C LYS A 583 41.30 -3.96 -19.21
N SER A 584 41.46 -3.47 -20.45
CA SER A 584 42.36 -2.36 -20.78
C SER A 584 41.87 -1.01 -20.24
N VAL A 585 40.55 -0.88 -20.06
CA VAL A 585 39.88 0.31 -19.51
C VAL A 585 39.80 0.20 -17.99
N THR A 586 39.40 -0.95 -17.45
CA THR A 586 39.26 -1.14 -16.00
C THR A 586 40.58 -0.94 -15.25
N SER A 587 41.70 -1.36 -15.84
CA SER A 587 43.05 -1.17 -15.28
C SER A 587 43.60 0.25 -15.45
N HIS A 588 42.98 1.10 -16.27
CA HIS A 588 43.48 2.43 -16.58
C HIS A 588 42.93 3.52 -15.66
N PHE A 589 41.72 3.36 -15.12
CA PHE A 589 41.00 4.39 -14.34
C PHE A 589 40.89 4.01 -12.86
N ASP A 590 41.19 4.95 -11.96
CA ASP A 590 41.12 4.76 -10.50
C ASP A 590 39.66 4.70 -10.02
N ILE A 591 38.76 5.44 -10.69
CA ILE A 591 37.34 5.54 -10.37
C ILE A 591 36.55 5.34 -11.65
N ARG A 592 35.48 4.54 -11.57
CA ARG A 592 34.52 4.36 -12.66
C ARG A 592 33.11 4.48 -12.12
N ALA A 593 32.26 5.26 -12.78
CA ALA A 593 30.84 5.34 -12.44
C ALA A 593 29.98 5.40 -13.70
N TRP A 594 28.77 4.88 -13.60
CA TRP A 594 27.82 4.81 -14.70
C TRP A 594 26.45 5.30 -14.25
N CYS A 595 25.86 6.25 -14.98
CA CYS A 595 24.46 6.61 -14.79
C CYS A 595 23.76 6.77 -16.13
N THR A 596 22.56 6.19 -16.24
CA THR A 596 21.63 6.50 -17.31
C THR A 596 20.77 7.69 -16.89
N VAL A 597 20.54 8.63 -17.81
CA VAL A 597 19.85 9.89 -17.56
C VAL A 597 18.47 9.85 -18.21
N ASP A 598 17.44 9.86 -17.38
CA ASP A 598 16.06 9.89 -17.84
C ASP A 598 15.76 11.18 -18.63
N GLN A 599 14.79 11.10 -19.55
CA GLN A 599 14.33 12.27 -20.33
C GLN A 599 13.79 13.40 -19.43
N GLU A 600 13.21 13.02 -18.29
CA GLU A 600 12.89 13.92 -17.19
C GLU A 600 13.77 13.53 -16.01
N TYR A 601 14.83 14.31 -15.77
CA TYR A 601 15.82 14.03 -14.73
C TYR A 601 15.79 15.08 -13.62
N ASP A 602 16.20 14.66 -12.43
CA ASP A 602 16.62 15.53 -11.33
C ASP A 602 18.14 15.48 -11.24
N SER A 603 18.79 16.62 -11.48
CA SER A 603 20.25 16.72 -11.49
C SER A 603 20.86 16.32 -10.14
N LYS A 604 20.23 16.66 -9.01
CA LYS A 604 20.72 16.25 -7.69
C LYS A 604 20.66 14.73 -7.53
N LYS A 605 19.55 14.08 -7.90
CA LYS A 605 19.40 12.62 -7.79
C LYS A 605 20.46 11.86 -8.59
N VAL A 606 20.70 12.30 -9.82
CA VAL A 606 21.73 11.70 -10.69
C VAL A 606 23.13 11.88 -10.08
N LEU A 607 23.41 13.06 -9.51
CA LEU A 607 24.69 13.32 -8.83
C LEU A 607 24.85 12.52 -7.54
N HIS A 608 23.78 12.33 -6.75
CA HIS A 608 23.79 11.44 -5.60
C HIS A 608 24.13 10.00 -6.01
N LYS A 609 23.54 9.49 -7.10
CA LYS A 609 23.89 8.16 -7.65
C LYS A 609 25.37 8.08 -7.99
N PHE A 610 25.93 9.12 -8.62
CA PHE A 610 27.37 9.18 -8.87
C PHE A 610 28.19 9.18 -7.58
N PHE A 611 27.79 9.97 -6.59
CA PHE A 611 28.52 10.05 -5.32
C PHE A 611 28.60 8.69 -4.63
N ASN A 612 27.48 7.98 -4.55
CA ASN A 612 27.41 6.66 -3.92
C ASN A 612 28.27 5.63 -4.67
N GLN A 613 28.25 5.64 -6.02
CA GLN A 613 29.10 4.76 -6.82
C GLN A 613 30.59 5.08 -6.69
N VAL A 614 30.94 6.37 -6.61
CA VAL A 614 32.33 6.83 -6.50
C VAL A 614 32.91 6.54 -5.11
N THR A 615 32.09 6.63 -4.06
CA THR A 615 32.52 6.45 -2.65
C THR A 615 32.33 5.04 -2.12
N GLY A 616 31.46 4.24 -2.72
CA GLY A 616 31.06 2.92 -2.22
C GLY A 616 30.17 2.98 -0.97
N LEU A 617 29.54 4.13 -0.69
CA LEU A 617 28.68 4.35 0.47
C LEU A 617 27.21 4.42 0.06
N ASP A 618 26.34 3.71 0.79
CA ASP A 618 24.88 3.91 0.77
C ASP A 618 24.49 4.85 1.93
N ALA A 619 24.87 6.13 1.84
CA ALA A 619 24.57 7.11 2.89
C ALA A 619 23.30 7.91 2.57
N GLU A 620 22.44 8.10 3.58
CA GLU A 620 21.34 9.07 3.53
C GLU A 620 21.91 10.48 3.77
N PHE A 621 21.69 11.40 2.84
CA PHE A 621 22.18 12.79 2.90
C PHE A 621 21.10 13.74 3.44
N THR A 622 21.49 14.73 4.23
CA THR A 622 20.62 15.83 4.70
C THR A 622 20.48 16.90 3.62
N GLU A 623 19.41 17.72 3.65
CA GLU A 623 19.17 18.82 2.68
C GLU A 623 20.34 19.81 2.53
N ASP A 624 21.16 19.98 3.58
CA ASP A 624 22.34 20.85 3.60
C ASP A 624 23.59 20.23 2.92
N PHE A 625 23.50 18.99 2.41
CA PHE A 625 24.65 18.31 1.80
C PHE A 625 24.88 18.76 0.36
N ASP A 626 25.96 19.51 0.13
CA ASP A 626 26.37 19.92 -1.21
C ASP A 626 27.10 18.77 -1.94
N VAL A 627 26.30 17.95 -2.65
CA VAL A 627 26.79 16.82 -3.45
C VAL A 627 27.83 17.27 -4.48
N TYR A 628 27.70 18.48 -5.04
CA TYR A 628 28.62 18.97 -6.06
C TYR A 628 30.04 19.12 -5.50
N ASP A 629 30.16 19.77 -4.35
CA ASP A 629 31.45 20.02 -3.72
C ASP A 629 32.10 18.71 -3.22
N GLU A 630 31.30 17.80 -2.68
CA GLU A 630 31.80 16.50 -2.19
C GLU A 630 32.21 15.55 -3.33
N LEU A 631 31.47 15.49 -4.44
CA LEU A 631 31.92 14.77 -5.64
C LEU A 631 33.23 15.35 -6.15
N ARG A 632 33.32 16.68 -6.21
CA ARG A 632 34.51 17.38 -6.69
C ARG A 632 35.73 17.09 -5.82
N LYS A 633 35.59 17.10 -4.49
CA LYS A 633 36.65 16.73 -3.54
C LYS A 633 37.08 15.27 -3.72
N THR A 634 36.11 14.37 -3.87
CA THR A 634 36.38 12.93 -3.98
C THR A 634 37.09 12.57 -5.29
N LEU A 635 36.71 13.22 -6.38
CA LEU A 635 37.35 13.05 -7.69
C LEU A 635 38.69 13.78 -7.81
N HIS A 636 39.00 14.69 -6.88
CA HIS A 636 40.23 15.47 -6.93
C HIS A 636 41.46 14.55 -6.94
N SER A 637 42.38 14.83 -7.86
CA SER A 637 43.65 14.10 -8.02
C SER A 637 43.56 12.61 -8.41
N ARG A 638 42.38 12.07 -8.74
CA ARG A 638 42.17 10.71 -9.24
C ARG A 638 41.79 10.70 -10.72
N ARG A 639 42.14 9.65 -11.45
CA ARG A 639 41.73 9.46 -12.85
C ARG A 639 40.37 8.75 -12.87
N TYR A 640 39.35 9.44 -13.35
CA TYR A 640 37.99 8.91 -13.37
C TYR A 640 37.47 8.66 -14.80
N LEU A 641 36.59 7.67 -14.93
CA LEU A 641 35.75 7.43 -16.09
C LEU A 641 34.29 7.51 -15.67
N ILE A 642 33.55 8.49 -16.19
CA ILE A 642 32.11 8.63 -15.96
C ILE A 642 31.36 8.30 -17.25
N VAL A 643 30.33 7.48 -17.17
CA VAL A 643 29.41 7.23 -18.28
C VAL A 643 28.09 7.96 -18.00
N LEU A 644 27.74 8.87 -18.91
CA LEU A 644 26.44 9.53 -19.01
C LEU A 644 25.67 8.89 -20.18
N ASP A 645 24.77 7.97 -19.85
CA ASP A 645 24.03 7.17 -20.82
C ASP A 645 22.65 7.78 -21.13
N ASP A 646 22.26 7.75 -22.41
CA ASP A 646 21.04 8.30 -23.03
C ASP A 646 20.72 9.78 -22.71
N LEU A 647 21.69 10.68 -22.84
CA LEU A 647 21.48 12.11 -22.57
C LEU A 647 20.64 12.80 -23.67
N TRP A 648 19.58 13.52 -23.28
CA TRP A 648 18.57 14.07 -24.20
C TRP A 648 18.79 15.53 -24.60
N ASP A 649 19.33 16.38 -23.72
CA ASP A 649 19.46 17.80 -23.98
C ASP A 649 20.77 18.42 -23.45
N THR A 650 21.07 19.62 -23.94
CA THR A 650 22.32 20.33 -23.62
C THR A 650 22.33 20.94 -22.21
N LYS A 651 21.16 21.22 -21.63
CA LYS A 651 21.06 21.74 -20.27
C LYS A 651 21.41 20.64 -19.25
N ALA A 652 20.95 19.42 -19.48
CA ALA A 652 21.33 18.23 -18.69
C ALA A 652 22.84 18.02 -18.66
N TRP A 653 23.48 18.17 -19.82
CA TRP A 653 24.94 18.14 -19.90
C TRP A 653 25.59 19.19 -19.00
N ASP A 654 25.18 20.45 -19.11
CA ASP A 654 25.78 21.56 -18.35
C ASP A 654 25.60 21.37 -16.83
N GLU A 655 24.42 20.92 -16.38
CA GLU A 655 24.12 20.70 -14.96
C GLU A 655 24.87 19.50 -14.36
N LEU A 656 24.87 18.37 -15.05
CA LEU A 656 25.45 17.11 -14.55
C LEU A 656 26.98 17.12 -14.61
N THR A 657 27.57 17.88 -15.53
CA THR A 657 29.03 17.92 -15.69
C THR A 657 29.73 18.97 -14.85
N MET A 658 28.98 19.80 -14.12
CA MET A 658 29.53 20.84 -13.25
C MET A 658 30.57 20.34 -12.22
N PRO A 659 30.45 19.15 -11.58
CA PRO A 659 31.49 18.63 -10.68
C PRO A 659 32.78 18.19 -11.40
N PHE A 660 32.71 17.88 -12.70
CA PHE A 660 33.78 17.23 -13.47
C PHE A 660 34.68 18.27 -14.17
N HIS A 661 35.46 19.02 -13.40
CA HIS A 661 36.42 19.99 -13.94
C HIS A 661 37.77 19.36 -14.36
N ASP A 662 38.54 20.09 -15.18
CA ASP A 662 39.87 19.67 -15.67
C ASP A 662 40.91 19.55 -14.55
N PHE A 663 41.04 18.35 -13.99
CA PHE A 663 42.22 17.94 -13.25
C PHE A 663 43.11 17.20 -14.25
N GLN A 664 44.27 17.77 -14.61
CA GLN A 664 45.18 17.26 -15.66
C GLN A 664 45.76 15.85 -15.35
N LYS A 665 44.92 14.81 -15.36
CA LYS A 665 45.19 13.43 -14.94
C LYS A 665 44.72 12.38 -15.96
N GLY A 666 44.14 12.81 -17.07
CA GLY A 666 43.64 11.94 -18.14
C GLY A 666 42.26 11.33 -17.87
N SER A 667 41.40 12.04 -17.14
CA SER A 667 40.01 11.61 -16.91
C SER A 667 39.17 11.64 -18.19
N ARG A 668 38.12 10.83 -18.26
CA ARG A 668 37.26 10.69 -19.45
C ARG A 668 35.79 10.66 -19.07
N ILE A 669 34.95 11.19 -19.96
CA ILE A 669 33.49 11.01 -19.91
C ILE A 669 33.05 10.29 -21.18
N ILE A 670 32.29 9.21 -21.06
CA ILE A 670 31.56 8.62 -22.20
C ILE A 670 30.16 9.19 -22.17
N LEU A 671 29.72 9.71 -23.31
CA LEU A 671 28.39 10.26 -23.49
C LEU A 671 27.67 9.44 -24.56
N THR A 672 26.55 8.79 -24.23
CA THR A 672 25.67 8.22 -25.27
C THR A 672 24.46 9.12 -25.48
N SER A 673 24.10 9.37 -26.73
CA SER A 673 22.93 10.21 -27.04
C SER A 673 22.33 9.85 -28.39
N ARG A 674 21.02 10.11 -28.56
CA ARG A 674 20.34 10.08 -29.86
C ARG A 674 20.57 11.38 -30.64
N GLU A 675 20.80 12.47 -29.91
CA GLU A 675 20.85 13.81 -30.43
C GLU A 675 22.29 14.25 -30.71
N LYS A 676 22.61 14.38 -32.01
CA LYS A 676 23.93 14.86 -32.44
C LYS A 676 24.28 16.23 -31.84
N LYS A 677 23.29 17.08 -31.59
CA LYS A 677 23.48 18.40 -30.95
C LYS A 677 24.08 18.29 -29.55
N VAL A 678 23.64 17.34 -28.74
CA VAL A 678 24.11 17.15 -27.36
C VAL A 678 25.57 16.70 -27.37
N ALA A 679 25.90 15.72 -28.22
CA ALA A 679 27.26 15.25 -28.39
C ALA A 679 28.23 16.33 -28.89
N LEU A 680 27.77 17.23 -29.76
CA LEU A 680 28.56 18.37 -30.24
C LEU A 680 28.72 19.47 -29.18
N HIS A 681 27.73 19.67 -28.31
CA HIS A 681 27.79 20.63 -27.22
C HIS A 681 28.80 20.21 -26.14
N GLY A 682 28.82 18.92 -25.78
CA GLY A 682 29.80 18.36 -24.86
C GLY A 682 31.18 18.07 -25.47
N LYS A 683 31.35 18.28 -26.77
CA LYS A 683 32.58 17.93 -27.49
C LYS A 683 33.78 18.70 -26.92
N ARG A 684 34.88 17.97 -26.69
CA ARG A 684 36.19 18.53 -26.37
C ARG A 684 37.19 18.22 -27.48
N HIS A 685 37.99 17.16 -27.31
CA HIS A 685 39.04 16.78 -28.26
C HIS A 685 38.55 15.73 -29.25
N SER A 686 37.82 14.73 -28.77
CA SER A 686 37.31 13.63 -29.61
C SER A 686 36.06 14.03 -30.40
N ASP A 687 36.00 13.65 -31.68
CA ASP A 687 34.79 13.78 -32.49
C ASP A 687 33.73 12.73 -32.08
N PRO A 688 32.43 13.10 -32.07
CA PRO A 688 31.36 12.12 -31.82
C PRO A 688 31.38 10.96 -32.82
N LEU A 689 31.39 9.74 -32.30
CA LEU A 689 31.26 8.51 -33.08
C LEU A 689 29.81 8.31 -33.49
N ASN A 690 29.53 8.43 -34.79
CA ASN A 690 28.24 8.01 -35.32
C ASN A 690 28.22 6.49 -35.50
N LEU A 691 27.55 5.81 -34.58
CA LEU A 691 27.46 4.35 -34.55
C LEU A 691 26.67 3.87 -35.77
N ARG A 692 27.34 3.07 -36.60
CA ARG A 692 26.72 2.40 -37.76
C ARG A 692 25.74 1.33 -37.30
N LEU A 693 24.87 0.90 -38.21
CA LEU A 693 24.09 -0.32 -38.04
C LEU A 693 24.96 -1.57 -38.30
N LEU A 694 24.46 -2.74 -37.91
CA LEU A 694 25.13 -4.01 -38.20
C LEU A 694 25.19 -4.26 -39.70
N ARG A 695 26.30 -4.84 -40.16
CA ARG A 695 26.45 -5.32 -41.54
C ARG A 695 25.56 -6.55 -41.71
N GLN A 696 25.27 -6.92 -42.96
CA GLN A 696 24.38 -8.05 -43.25
C GLN A 696 24.88 -9.34 -42.62
N GLU A 697 26.19 -9.58 -42.67
CA GLU A 697 26.84 -10.75 -42.09
C GLU A 697 26.74 -10.76 -40.56
N GLU A 698 26.97 -9.60 -39.92
CA GLU A 698 26.83 -9.44 -38.47
C GLU A 698 25.36 -9.60 -38.02
N SER A 699 24.41 -9.19 -38.87
CA SER A 699 22.97 -9.26 -38.59
C SER A 699 22.47 -10.69 -38.63
N TRP A 700 22.90 -11.45 -39.64
CA TRP A 700 22.63 -12.89 -39.72
C TRP A 700 23.29 -13.63 -38.56
N GLU A 701 24.55 -13.34 -38.24
CA GLU A 701 25.26 -13.98 -37.13
C GLU A 701 24.55 -13.76 -35.78
N LEU A 702 24.03 -12.54 -35.54
CA LEU A 702 23.26 -12.25 -34.33
C LEU A 702 21.96 -13.06 -34.27
N LEU A 703 21.20 -13.10 -35.38
CA LEU A 703 19.94 -13.84 -35.47
C LEU A 703 20.16 -15.35 -35.33
N GLU A 704 21.16 -15.92 -36.02
CA GLU A 704 21.49 -17.34 -35.97
C GLU A 704 21.87 -17.76 -34.54
N LYS A 705 22.79 -17.03 -33.90
CA LYS A 705 23.18 -17.29 -32.51
C LYS A 705 22.00 -17.15 -31.55
N LYS A 706 21.07 -16.24 -31.80
CA LYS A 706 19.88 -16.08 -30.96
C LYS A 706 18.90 -17.24 -31.10
N VAL A 707 18.72 -17.76 -32.31
CA VAL A 707 17.68 -18.75 -32.64
C VAL A 707 18.13 -20.20 -32.41
N PHE A 708 19.41 -20.50 -32.64
CA PHE A 708 19.98 -21.87 -32.58
C PHE A 708 21.08 -22.03 -31.53
N GLY A 709 21.63 -20.92 -31.05
CA GLY A 709 22.66 -20.92 -30.04
C GLY A 709 24.01 -21.42 -30.52
N GLU A 710 24.50 -22.51 -29.94
CA GLU A 710 25.71 -23.19 -30.41
C GLU A 710 25.43 -24.18 -31.55
N GLU A 711 24.15 -24.48 -31.81
CA GLU A 711 23.74 -25.31 -32.94
C GLU A 711 23.70 -24.45 -34.23
N SER A 712 23.98 -25.06 -35.38
CA SER A 712 23.92 -24.36 -36.68
C SER A 712 22.51 -24.35 -37.27
N CYS A 713 22.16 -23.30 -38.02
CA CYS A 713 20.89 -23.25 -38.74
C CYS A 713 20.75 -24.40 -39.77
N PRO A 714 19.63 -25.14 -39.82
CA PRO A 714 19.34 -26.07 -40.90
C PRO A 714 19.30 -25.38 -42.27
N ASP A 715 19.84 -26.02 -43.31
CA ASP A 715 19.94 -25.44 -44.66
C ASP A 715 18.57 -24.98 -45.20
N GLU A 716 17.49 -25.70 -44.89
CA GLU A 716 16.10 -25.39 -45.30
C GLU A 716 15.57 -24.06 -44.75
N LEU A 717 16.09 -23.57 -43.61
CA LEU A 717 15.63 -22.33 -42.97
C LEU A 717 16.57 -21.16 -43.20
N ARG A 718 17.74 -21.41 -43.79
CA ARG A 718 18.80 -20.43 -43.94
C ARG A 718 18.39 -19.29 -44.87
N ASP A 719 17.83 -19.60 -46.04
CA ASP A 719 17.45 -18.60 -47.03
C ASP A 719 16.40 -17.62 -46.47
N VAL A 720 15.34 -18.15 -45.85
CA VAL A 720 14.29 -17.33 -45.21
C VAL A 720 14.86 -16.56 -44.01
N GLY A 721 15.76 -17.17 -43.24
CA GLY A 721 16.43 -16.52 -42.12
C GLY A 721 17.31 -15.34 -42.53
N GLU A 722 18.10 -15.48 -43.59
CA GLU A 722 18.94 -14.41 -44.14
C GLU A 722 18.06 -13.27 -44.70
N GLU A 723 16.89 -13.58 -45.29
CA GLU A 723 15.92 -12.59 -45.75
C GLU A 723 15.27 -11.83 -44.59
N ILE A 724 14.95 -12.51 -43.48
CA ILE A 724 14.46 -11.88 -42.25
C ILE A 724 15.52 -10.92 -41.68
N ALA A 725 16.77 -11.36 -41.59
CA ALA A 725 17.88 -10.52 -41.12
C ALA A 725 18.09 -9.31 -42.03
N LEU A 726 17.94 -9.48 -43.36
CA LEU A 726 18.00 -8.40 -44.33
C LEU A 726 16.86 -7.39 -44.14
N LYS A 727 15.63 -7.86 -43.91
CA LYS A 727 14.50 -6.96 -43.62
C LYS A 727 14.73 -6.14 -42.36
N CYS A 728 15.42 -6.68 -41.34
CA CYS A 728 15.78 -6.01 -40.10
C CYS A 728 16.75 -4.82 -40.25
N ASP A 729 17.29 -4.59 -41.45
CA ASP A 729 18.13 -3.44 -41.85
C ASP A 729 19.29 -3.16 -40.87
N GLY A 730 19.85 -4.22 -40.29
CA GLY A 730 21.00 -4.13 -39.38
C GLY A 730 20.73 -3.56 -38.00
N LEU A 731 19.46 -3.43 -37.57
CA LEU A 731 19.12 -2.92 -36.23
C LEU A 731 19.16 -4.04 -35.17
N PRO A 732 20.09 -3.98 -34.17
CA PRO A 732 20.26 -5.05 -33.18
C PRO A 732 18.99 -5.38 -32.38
N LEU A 733 18.24 -4.36 -31.93
CA LEU A 733 17.02 -4.59 -31.15
C LEU A 733 15.93 -5.32 -31.95
N ALA A 734 15.76 -4.98 -33.23
CA ALA A 734 14.79 -5.65 -34.10
C ALA A 734 15.18 -7.12 -34.30
N LEU A 735 16.46 -7.38 -34.59
CA LEU A 735 17.00 -8.73 -34.73
C LEU A 735 16.81 -9.56 -33.44
N ASP A 736 17.04 -8.96 -32.27
CA ASP A 736 16.91 -9.67 -30.99
C ASP A 736 15.46 -10.01 -30.63
N LEU A 737 14.50 -9.11 -30.92
CA LEU A 737 13.06 -9.33 -30.74
C LEU A 737 12.53 -10.40 -31.72
N ILE A 738 12.85 -10.28 -33.00
CA ILE A 738 12.45 -11.26 -34.02
C ILE A 738 13.08 -12.62 -33.77
N GLY A 739 14.35 -12.65 -33.37
CA GLY A 739 15.03 -13.86 -32.91
C GLY A 739 14.30 -14.52 -31.74
N GLY A 740 13.80 -13.72 -30.78
CA GLY A 740 12.98 -14.21 -29.66
C GLY A 740 11.65 -14.86 -30.09
N ILE A 741 10.98 -14.31 -31.12
CA ILE A 741 9.76 -14.91 -31.70
C ILE A 741 10.10 -16.24 -32.38
N ILE A 742 11.07 -16.22 -33.29
CA ILE A 742 11.43 -17.36 -34.13
C ILE A 742 12.06 -18.50 -33.31
N ALA A 743 12.76 -18.19 -32.22
CA ALA A 743 13.30 -19.18 -31.29
C ALA A 743 12.19 -20.08 -30.69
N LYS A 744 10.98 -19.55 -30.51
CA LYS A 744 9.82 -20.25 -29.93
C LYS A 744 8.96 -20.98 -30.96
N MET A 745 9.13 -20.69 -32.25
CA MET A 745 8.38 -21.33 -33.32
C MET A 745 8.93 -22.72 -33.64
N GLU A 746 8.07 -23.60 -34.18
CA GLU A 746 8.55 -24.82 -34.81
C GLU A 746 9.51 -24.44 -35.95
N LYS A 747 10.60 -25.19 -36.09
CA LYS A 747 11.63 -24.97 -37.12
C LYS A 747 11.11 -25.44 -38.48
N LYS A 748 10.17 -24.68 -39.04
CA LYS A 748 9.50 -24.91 -40.33
C LYS A 748 9.48 -23.62 -41.15
N GLU A 749 9.76 -23.76 -42.44
CA GLU A 749 9.87 -22.64 -43.39
C GLU A 749 8.59 -21.80 -43.46
N ASP A 750 7.41 -22.44 -43.54
CA ASP A 750 6.11 -21.76 -43.64
C ASP A 750 5.85 -20.75 -42.51
N LEU A 751 6.27 -21.08 -41.27
CA LEU A 751 6.10 -20.22 -40.10
C LEU A 751 7.07 -19.02 -40.13
N TRP A 752 8.28 -19.21 -40.65
CA TRP A 752 9.24 -18.14 -40.80
C TRP A 752 8.83 -17.18 -41.92
N LEU A 753 8.22 -17.70 -42.99
CA LEU A 753 7.63 -16.90 -44.05
C LEU A 753 6.46 -16.04 -43.54
N GLU A 754 5.66 -16.53 -42.59
CA GLU A 754 4.60 -15.75 -41.94
C GLU A 754 5.19 -14.52 -41.20
N VAL A 755 6.24 -14.73 -40.40
CA VAL A 755 6.95 -13.62 -39.73
C VAL A 755 7.50 -12.66 -40.78
N LEU A 756 8.21 -13.18 -41.79
CA LEU A 756 8.80 -12.37 -42.86
C LEU A 756 7.75 -11.49 -43.57
N ASN A 757 6.57 -12.02 -43.85
CA ASN A 757 5.48 -11.29 -44.51
C ASN A 757 4.91 -10.16 -43.65
N ASN A 758 4.95 -10.32 -42.33
CA ASN A 758 4.50 -9.30 -41.38
C ASN A 758 5.56 -8.21 -41.10
N LEU A 759 6.82 -8.40 -41.53
CA LEU A 759 7.89 -7.41 -41.38
C LEU A 759 7.85 -6.33 -42.47
N LYS A 760 7.83 -5.06 -42.04
CA LYS A 760 8.05 -3.86 -42.87
C LYS A 760 9.51 -3.37 -42.77
N SER A 761 9.90 -2.35 -43.53
CA SER A 761 11.25 -1.77 -43.47
C SER A 761 11.48 -0.92 -42.21
N PHE A 762 12.72 -0.85 -41.69
CA PHE A 762 13.08 -0.17 -40.43
C PHE A 762 14.00 1.04 -40.62
N LYS A 763 13.42 2.24 -40.72
CA LYS A 763 14.08 3.51 -40.99
C LYS A 763 13.82 4.58 -39.92
N ASN A 764 12.84 4.39 -39.05
CA ASN A 764 12.45 5.37 -38.02
C ASN A 764 11.92 4.71 -36.73
N GLU A 765 11.77 5.50 -35.67
CA GLU A 765 11.28 5.03 -34.35
C GLU A 765 9.88 4.42 -34.39
N GLY A 766 9.00 4.91 -35.27
CA GLY A 766 7.64 4.38 -35.43
C GLY A 766 7.65 2.93 -35.90
N GLU A 767 8.57 2.58 -36.80
CA GLU A 767 8.72 1.23 -37.34
C GLU A 767 9.35 0.25 -36.32
N VAL A 768 10.16 0.73 -35.36
CA VAL A 768 10.66 -0.10 -34.24
C VAL A 768 9.52 -0.48 -33.28
N MET A 769 8.56 0.41 -33.06
CA MET A 769 7.38 0.11 -32.25
C MET A 769 6.51 -0.99 -32.88
N GLU A 770 6.45 -1.08 -34.21
CA GLU A 770 5.72 -2.16 -34.89
C GLU A 770 6.35 -3.54 -34.64
N VAL A 771 7.69 -3.63 -34.53
CA VAL A 771 8.37 -4.89 -34.18
C VAL A 771 8.09 -5.30 -32.74
N ILE A 772 8.09 -4.34 -31.82
CA ILE A 772 7.73 -4.60 -30.42
C ILE A 772 6.27 -5.04 -30.35
N GLU A 773 5.37 -4.42 -31.13
CA GLU A 773 3.97 -4.84 -31.25
C GLU A 773 3.85 -6.27 -31.80
N LEU A 774 4.60 -6.63 -32.84
CA LEU A 774 4.65 -7.99 -33.37
C LEU A 774 5.11 -8.99 -32.31
N SER A 775 6.16 -8.67 -31.55
CA SER A 775 6.65 -9.51 -30.45
C SER A 775 5.62 -9.64 -29.32
N TYR A 776 4.88 -8.58 -29.04
CA TYR A 776 3.79 -8.57 -28.06
C TYR A 776 2.61 -9.43 -28.50
N ASP A 777 2.24 -9.38 -29.78
CA ASP A 777 1.10 -10.12 -30.32
C ASP A 777 1.36 -11.65 -30.32
N HIS A 778 2.61 -12.07 -30.47
CA HIS A 778 3.05 -13.48 -30.41
C HIS A 778 3.20 -14.03 -28.98
N LEU A 779 3.11 -13.16 -27.97
CA LEU A 779 3.18 -13.52 -26.56
C LEU A 779 1.88 -14.21 -26.10
N LEU A 780 1.98 -15.15 -25.15
CA LEU A 780 0.79 -15.78 -24.56
C LEU A 780 -0.08 -14.75 -23.83
N ASP A 781 -1.40 -14.91 -23.93
CA ASP A 781 -2.35 -13.90 -23.46
C ASP A 781 -2.26 -13.59 -21.95
N HIS A 782 -1.84 -14.55 -21.12
CA HIS A 782 -1.67 -14.34 -19.68
C HIS A 782 -0.37 -13.56 -19.33
N LEU A 783 0.61 -13.53 -20.23
CA LEU A 783 1.86 -12.77 -20.05
C LEU A 783 1.73 -11.32 -20.53
N LYS A 784 0.76 -11.03 -21.41
CA LYS A 784 0.49 -9.69 -21.91
C LYS A 784 0.23 -8.67 -20.79
N PRO A 785 -0.66 -8.93 -19.79
CA PRO A 785 -0.79 -8.07 -18.62
C PRO A 785 0.52 -7.92 -17.84
N CYS A 786 1.24 -9.04 -17.61
CA CYS A 786 2.49 -9.04 -16.85
C CYS A 786 3.54 -8.10 -17.44
N LEU A 787 3.72 -8.15 -18.77
CA LEU A 787 4.63 -7.25 -19.49
C LEU A 787 4.18 -5.80 -19.40
N LEU A 788 2.90 -5.51 -19.71
CA LEU A 788 2.39 -4.13 -19.68
C LEU A 788 2.51 -3.51 -18.29
N TYR A 789 2.38 -4.31 -17.23
CA TYR A 789 2.53 -3.84 -15.86
C TYR A 789 3.95 -3.41 -15.53
N LEU A 790 4.99 -3.90 -16.22
CA LEU A 790 6.37 -3.44 -16.02
C LEU A 790 6.55 -1.95 -16.31
N ALA A 791 5.64 -1.34 -17.08
CA ALA A 791 5.59 0.12 -17.28
C ALA A 791 5.37 0.91 -15.97
N SER A 792 4.89 0.26 -14.91
CA SER A 792 4.70 0.87 -13.59
C SER A 792 6.00 1.20 -12.83
N TYR A 793 7.13 0.67 -13.29
CA TYR A 793 8.45 0.97 -12.77
C TYR A 793 9.08 2.12 -13.56
N PRO A 794 9.91 2.96 -12.92
CA PRO A 794 10.70 3.95 -13.65
C PRO A 794 11.60 3.27 -14.69
N LYS A 795 11.94 4.01 -15.75
CA LYS A 795 12.89 3.55 -16.77
C LYS A 795 14.22 3.17 -16.13
N ASP A 796 14.92 2.25 -16.79
CA ASP A 796 16.23 1.74 -16.37
C ASP A 796 16.37 1.18 -14.94
N THR A 797 15.26 0.92 -14.24
CA THR A 797 15.30 0.38 -12.88
C THR A 797 15.55 -1.13 -12.91
N ASN A 798 16.44 -1.61 -12.04
CA ASN A 798 16.62 -3.03 -11.81
C ASN A 798 15.46 -3.55 -10.97
N ILE A 799 14.62 -4.40 -11.55
CA ILE A 799 13.44 -4.93 -10.88
C ILE A 799 13.78 -6.32 -10.33
N GLN A 800 13.61 -6.51 -9.03
CA GLN A 800 13.83 -7.82 -8.40
C GLN A 800 12.71 -8.78 -8.76
N ILE A 801 13.05 -10.02 -9.12
CA ILE A 801 12.02 -11.03 -9.48
C ILE A 801 11.07 -11.31 -8.31
N SER A 802 11.56 -11.29 -7.07
CA SER A 802 10.72 -11.45 -5.87
C SER A 802 9.61 -10.39 -5.78
N GLN A 803 9.92 -9.13 -6.09
CA GLN A 803 8.93 -8.04 -6.10
C GLN A 803 7.88 -8.22 -7.19
N LEU A 804 8.27 -8.79 -8.35
CA LEU A 804 7.34 -9.10 -9.43
C LEU A 804 6.41 -10.25 -9.09
N ASN A 805 6.91 -11.27 -8.37
CA ASN A 805 6.08 -12.38 -7.92
C ASN A 805 4.97 -11.88 -6.99
N ASP A 806 5.31 -11.03 -6.01
CA ASP A 806 4.34 -10.40 -5.10
C ASP A 806 3.33 -9.55 -5.89
N LEU A 807 3.81 -8.78 -6.87
CA LEU A 807 3.01 -7.91 -7.71
C LEU A 807 2.00 -8.67 -8.57
N TRP A 808 2.46 -9.69 -9.29
CA TRP A 808 1.61 -10.49 -10.17
C TRP A 808 0.66 -11.39 -9.39
N SER A 809 1.02 -11.83 -8.18
CA SER A 809 0.09 -12.50 -7.26
C SER A 809 -1.03 -11.54 -6.83
N ALA A 810 -0.68 -10.32 -6.40
CA ALA A 810 -1.64 -9.33 -5.93
C ALA A 810 -2.64 -8.90 -7.02
N GLU A 811 -2.18 -8.73 -8.26
CA GLU A 811 -3.01 -8.42 -9.42
C GLU A 811 -3.77 -9.66 -9.97
N GLY A 812 -3.49 -10.86 -9.46
CA GLY A 812 -4.11 -12.12 -9.91
C GLY A 812 -3.60 -12.64 -11.25
N PHE A 813 -2.48 -12.11 -11.76
CA PHE A 813 -1.89 -12.57 -13.03
C PHE A 813 -1.21 -13.93 -12.89
N ALA A 814 -0.67 -14.23 -11.71
CA ALA A 814 -0.12 -15.54 -11.38
C ALA A 814 -0.96 -16.20 -10.28
N GLU A 815 -1.67 -17.28 -10.62
CA GLU A 815 -2.45 -18.09 -9.69
C GLU A 815 -1.82 -19.48 -9.52
N GLN A 816 -2.04 -20.09 -8.36
CA GLN A 816 -1.62 -21.45 -8.08
C GLN A 816 -2.44 -22.43 -8.93
N ASN A 817 -1.76 -23.41 -9.53
CA ASN A 817 -2.42 -24.53 -10.22
C ASN A 817 -2.16 -25.83 -9.44
N ASP A 818 -2.91 -26.90 -9.73
CA ASP A 818 -2.80 -28.21 -9.03
C ASP A 818 -1.38 -28.80 -8.99
N ILE A 819 -0.49 -28.34 -9.89
CA ILE A 819 0.87 -28.86 -10.10
C ILE A 819 1.96 -27.86 -9.66
N LYS A 820 1.68 -26.55 -9.67
CA LYS A 820 2.71 -25.50 -9.51
C LYS A 820 2.27 -24.43 -8.52
N SER A 821 3.21 -24.02 -7.67
CA SER A 821 3.07 -22.85 -6.78
C SER A 821 3.02 -21.53 -7.57
N VAL A 822 2.54 -20.45 -6.93
CA VAL A 822 2.47 -19.12 -7.57
C VAL A 822 3.87 -18.67 -7.99
N GLU A 823 4.87 -18.91 -7.16
CA GLU A 823 6.26 -18.53 -7.40
C GLU A 823 6.84 -19.27 -8.61
N GLU A 824 6.57 -20.57 -8.76
CA GLU A 824 7.00 -21.36 -9.93
C GLU A 824 6.30 -20.91 -11.22
N VAL A 825 5.03 -20.49 -11.12
CA VAL A 825 4.30 -19.90 -12.26
C VAL A 825 4.93 -18.56 -12.64
N SER A 826 5.13 -17.66 -11.68
CA SER A 826 5.76 -16.36 -11.92
C SER A 826 7.19 -16.48 -12.46
N GLU A 827 8.00 -17.40 -11.93
CA GLU A 827 9.34 -17.67 -12.48
C GLU A 827 9.27 -18.16 -13.93
N SER A 828 8.33 -19.05 -14.25
CA SER A 828 8.13 -19.50 -15.63
C SER A 828 7.71 -18.36 -16.56
N TYR A 829 6.93 -17.40 -16.05
CA TYR A 829 6.54 -16.20 -16.80
C TYR A 829 7.73 -15.27 -17.04
N VAL A 830 8.59 -15.05 -16.05
CA VAL A 830 9.83 -14.27 -16.23
C VAL A 830 10.74 -14.94 -17.26
N ASP A 831 10.95 -16.25 -17.17
CA ASP A 831 11.75 -17.02 -18.13
C ASP A 831 11.14 -16.91 -19.55
N GLU A 832 9.81 -16.90 -19.68
CA GLU A 832 9.15 -16.73 -20.96
C GLU A 832 9.31 -15.30 -21.53
N LEU A 833 9.24 -14.26 -20.69
CA LEU A 833 9.48 -12.88 -21.11
C LEU A 833 10.93 -12.65 -21.54
N ILE A 834 11.90 -13.23 -20.82
CA ILE A 834 13.32 -13.21 -21.16
C ILE A 834 13.57 -13.91 -22.50
N SER A 835 12.98 -15.10 -22.70
CA SER A 835 13.13 -15.83 -23.96
C SER A 835 12.47 -15.15 -25.17
N SER A 836 11.52 -14.22 -24.96
CA SER A 836 11.00 -13.33 -26.02
C SER A 836 11.85 -12.08 -26.27
N SER A 837 12.96 -11.89 -25.55
CA SER A 837 13.81 -10.68 -25.64
C SER A 837 13.13 -9.36 -25.27
N LEU A 838 11.90 -9.40 -24.73
CA LEU A 838 11.17 -8.22 -24.26
C LEU A 838 11.72 -7.69 -22.92
N VAL A 839 12.45 -8.55 -22.20
CA VAL A 839 13.03 -8.27 -20.89
C VAL A 839 14.46 -8.79 -20.86
N ILE A 840 15.36 -8.04 -20.23
CA ILE A 840 16.78 -8.34 -20.11
C ILE A 840 17.08 -8.86 -18.70
N LEU A 841 17.79 -9.97 -18.59
CA LEU A 841 18.36 -10.43 -17.32
C LEU A 841 19.64 -9.65 -17.03
N PHE A 842 19.69 -8.92 -15.91
CA PHE A 842 20.82 -8.03 -15.60
C PHE A 842 21.82 -8.63 -14.62
N ASN A 843 21.34 -9.22 -13.51
CA ASN A 843 22.18 -9.83 -12.47
C ASN A 843 22.18 -11.36 -12.53
N GLU A 844 22.86 -11.92 -13.53
CA GLU A 844 23.02 -13.37 -13.66
C GLU A 844 24.33 -13.90 -13.03
N ARG A 845 25.39 -13.07 -13.05
CA ARG A 845 26.77 -13.48 -12.73
C ARG A 845 27.14 -13.37 -11.25
N GLY A 846 26.22 -13.77 -10.39
CA GLY A 846 26.41 -13.92 -8.95
C GLY A 846 25.19 -14.57 -8.31
N ILE A 847 25.37 -15.16 -7.12
CA ILE A 847 24.28 -15.78 -6.33
C ILE A 847 23.45 -14.70 -5.59
N SER A 848 23.44 -13.46 -6.10
CA SER A 848 22.51 -12.40 -5.68
C SER A 848 21.11 -12.66 -6.26
N ASP A 849 20.09 -12.02 -5.67
CA ASP A 849 18.72 -12.16 -6.16
C ASP A 849 18.63 -11.70 -7.62
N ARG A 850 18.12 -12.58 -8.48
CA ARG A 850 17.98 -12.31 -9.92
C ARG A 850 17.12 -11.07 -10.11
N SER A 851 17.59 -10.18 -10.98
CA SER A 851 16.86 -8.98 -11.36
C SER A 851 16.75 -8.88 -12.87
N ILE A 852 15.62 -8.34 -13.31
CA ILE A 852 15.36 -8.04 -14.70
C ILE A 852 15.42 -6.53 -14.95
N LYS A 853 15.63 -6.15 -16.20
CA LYS A 853 15.60 -4.79 -16.70
C LYS A 853 14.81 -4.75 -18.00
N ILE A 854 13.97 -3.73 -18.18
CA ILE A 854 13.23 -3.52 -19.42
C ILE A 854 13.97 -2.48 -20.28
N HIS A 855 14.02 -2.69 -21.59
CA HIS A 855 14.61 -1.73 -22.52
C HIS A 855 13.66 -0.54 -22.69
N ASP A 856 14.18 0.70 -22.76
CA ASP A 856 13.35 1.92 -22.74
C ASP A 856 12.27 1.97 -23.82
N LEU A 857 12.58 1.57 -25.06
CA LEU A 857 11.57 1.48 -26.13
C LEU A 857 10.46 0.46 -25.83
N VAL A 858 10.79 -0.66 -25.18
CA VAL A 858 9.79 -1.65 -24.77
C VAL A 858 8.95 -1.10 -23.61
N HIS A 859 9.57 -0.36 -22.69
CA HIS A 859 8.87 0.37 -21.63
C HIS A 859 7.91 1.43 -22.20
N ASP A 860 8.35 2.22 -23.19
CA ASP A 860 7.52 3.20 -23.89
C ASP A 860 6.34 2.54 -24.62
N PHE A 861 6.59 1.41 -25.27
CA PHE A 861 5.53 0.63 -25.91
C PHE A 861 4.51 0.15 -24.86
N CYS A 862 4.99 -0.43 -23.75
CA CYS A 862 4.14 -0.92 -22.67
C CYS A 862 3.31 0.20 -22.06
N SER A 863 3.91 1.38 -21.83
CA SER A 863 3.23 2.55 -21.26
C SER A 863 2.10 3.01 -22.17
N ARG A 864 2.37 3.26 -23.47
CA ARG A 864 1.36 3.68 -24.45
C ARG A 864 0.26 2.63 -24.65
N LYS A 865 0.63 1.34 -24.67
CA LYS A 865 -0.32 0.24 -24.85
C LYS A 865 -1.18 0.05 -23.59
N ALA A 866 -0.62 0.22 -22.39
CA ALA A 866 -1.35 0.16 -21.12
C ALA A 866 -2.35 1.31 -20.98
N GLU A 867 -1.96 2.54 -21.33
CA GLU A 867 -2.87 3.70 -21.38
C GLU A 867 -3.99 3.49 -22.40
N LYS A 868 -3.65 3.11 -23.64
CA LYS A 868 -4.64 2.86 -24.71
C LYS A 868 -5.64 1.75 -24.34
N LYS A 869 -5.25 0.79 -23.49
CA LYS A 869 -6.10 -0.31 -23.02
C LYS A 869 -6.76 -0.02 -21.67
N ASN A 870 -6.59 1.17 -21.10
CA ASN A 870 -7.09 1.53 -19.77
C ASN A 870 -6.67 0.51 -18.69
N LEU A 871 -5.42 0.02 -18.77
CA LEU A 871 -4.85 -0.86 -17.75
C LEU A 871 -4.18 -0.05 -16.65
N LEU A 872 -3.36 0.90 -17.05
CA LEU A 872 -2.65 1.82 -16.16
C LEU A 872 -2.84 3.24 -16.65
N GLY A 873 -3.24 4.14 -15.77
CA GLY A 873 -3.17 5.59 -16.00
C GLY A 873 -1.96 6.16 -15.28
N PHE A 874 -1.19 7.00 -15.97
CA PHE A 874 -0.04 7.70 -15.41
C PHE A 874 -0.42 9.17 -15.20
N VAL A 875 -0.45 9.63 -13.96
CA VAL A 875 -0.78 11.02 -13.62
C VAL A 875 0.45 11.70 -13.03
N ARG A 876 0.83 12.84 -13.62
CA ARG A 876 1.80 13.78 -13.04
C ARG A 876 1.10 15.06 -12.63
N SER A 877 1.64 15.73 -11.61
CA SER A 877 1.10 16.88 -10.86
C SER A 877 0.60 18.13 -11.65
N ARG A 878 0.49 18.10 -12.99
CA ARG A 878 0.19 19.30 -13.78
C ARG A 878 -1.18 19.43 -14.43
N ASP A 879 -2.09 18.46 -14.33
CA ASP A 879 -3.54 18.70 -14.54
C ASP A 879 -4.37 17.42 -14.25
N PRO A 880 -5.03 17.29 -13.08
CA PRO A 880 -6.01 16.23 -12.85
C PRO A 880 -7.30 16.41 -13.67
N SER A 881 -7.41 17.43 -14.52
CA SER A 881 -8.59 17.67 -15.37
C SER A 881 -8.58 16.87 -16.68
N SER A 882 -7.56 16.05 -16.95
CA SER A 882 -7.48 15.26 -18.20
C SER A 882 -7.97 13.81 -18.07
N PHE A 883 -8.72 13.46 -17.02
CA PHE A 883 -9.31 12.13 -16.94
C PHE A 883 -10.22 11.89 -18.15
N SER A 884 -9.89 10.88 -18.96
CA SER A 884 -10.80 10.36 -19.97
C SER A 884 -12.08 9.82 -19.31
N ASP A 885 -13.19 9.79 -20.04
CA ASP A 885 -14.47 9.20 -19.60
C ASP A 885 -14.37 7.72 -19.21
N LEU A 886 -13.22 7.08 -19.49
CA LEU A 886 -12.91 5.68 -19.20
C LEU A 886 -11.77 5.62 -18.19
N MET A 887 -12.03 5.02 -17.03
CA MET A 887 -10.99 4.89 -16.00
C MET A 887 -10.13 3.66 -16.20
N PRO A 888 -8.81 3.78 -15.92
CA PRO A 888 -7.91 2.66 -15.96
C PRO A 888 -8.16 1.70 -14.78
N ARG A 889 -7.86 0.41 -14.97
CA ARG A 889 -7.92 -0.60 -13.89
C ARG A 889 -6.96 -0.28 -12.74
N GLY A 890 -5.79 0.27 -13.05
CA GLY A 890 -4.81 0.74 -12.08
C GLY A 890 -4.36 2.16 -12.38
N MET A 891 -3.88 2.87 -11.36
CA MET A 891 -3.42 4.24 -11.51
C MET A 891 -2.13 4.47 -10.73
N ILE A 892 -1.22 5.19 -11.37
CA ILE A 892 0.10 5.51 -10.86
C ILE A 892 0.23 7.02 -10.86
N ILE A 893 0.40 7.58 -9.67
CA ILE A 893 0.49 9.02 -9.47
C ILE A 893 1.89 9.35 -8.97
N HIS A 894 2.57 10.21 -9.71
CA HIS A 894 3.83 10.81 -9.31
C HIS A 894 3.59 12.28 -8.97
N TYR A 895 3.77 12.61 -7.70
CA TYR A 895 3.57 13.96 -7.19
C TYR A 895 4.89 14.72 -7.10
N ASP A 896 4.90 15.89 -7.73
CA ASP A 896 5.90 16.93 -7.53
C ASP A 896 5.40 17.85 -6.40
N HIS A 897 6.31 18.35 -5.56
CA HIS A 897 6.13 18.90 -4.19
C HIS A 897 5.07 20.02 -3.95
N SER A 898 3.84 19.92 -4.46
CA SER A 898 2.78 20.93 -4.30
C SER A 898 1.63 20.43 -3.41
N GLU A 899 1.12 21.30 -2.52
CA GLU A 899 0.04 20.99 -1.56
C GLU A 899 -1.34 20.80 -2.21
N GLU A 900 -1.53 21.20 -3.48
CA GLU A 900 -2.77 21.02 -4.24
C GLU A 900 -2.98 19.58 -4.79
N SER A 901 -2.08 18.66 -4.42
CA SER A 901 -1.89 17.34 -5.04
C SER A 901 -2.94 16.27 -4.69
N PHE A 902 -3.47 16.22 -3.48
CA PHE A 902 -4.26 15.06 -2.98
C PHE A 902 -5.74 15.01 -3.39
N VAL A 903 -6.11 15.57 -4.55
CA VAL A 903 -7.49 15.63 -5.08
C VAL A 903 -8.18 14.26 -5.11
N LEU A 904 -7.43 13.18 -5.36
CA LEU A 904 -7.95 11.81 -5.40
C LEU A 904 -8.59 11.36 -4.09
N PHE A 905 -8.05 11.83 -2.97
CA PHE A 905 -8.46 11.45 -1.63
C PHE A 905 -9.51 12.41 -1.05
N SER A 906 -9.85 13.48 -1.79
CA SER A 906 -10.81 14.49 -1.35
C SER A 906 -12.26 14.03 -1.60
N PRO A 907 -13.10 13.85 -0.57
CA PRO A 907 -14.50 13.40 -0.74
C PRO A 907 -15.39 14.45 -1.43
N GLU A 908 -15.03 15.73 -1.33
CA GLU A 908 -15.80 16.87 -1.87
C GLU A 908 -15.61 17.06 -3.37
N LYS A 909 -14.43 16.68 -3.91
CA LYS A 909 -14.08 16.82 -5.33
C LYS A 909 -14.52 15.61 -6.17
N LYS A 910 -15.57 14.90 -5.71
CA LYS A 910 -16.23 13.71 -6.29
C LYS A 910 -15.84 13.44 -7.74
N ASN A 911 -14.72 12.77 -7.95
CA ASN A 911 -14.47 12.10 -9.21
C ASN A 911 -15.18 10.73 -9.07
N PRO A 912 -16.38 10.55 -9.66
CA PRO A 912 -17.21 9.37 -9.42
C PRO A 912 -16.50 8.09 -9.87
N TYR A 913 -15.56 8.20 -10.82
CA TYR A 913 -14.91 7.07 -11.44
C TYR A 913 -13.82 6.42 -10.56
N VAL A 914 -13.20 7.16 -9.63
CA VAL A 914 -12.09 6.64 -8.79
C VAL A 914 -12.54 5.50 -7.89
N LYS A 915 -13.83 5.42 -7.57
CA LYS A 915 -14.42 4.31 -6.78
C LYS A 915 -14.18 2.94 -7.43
N HIS A 916 -14.03 2.90 -8.75
CA HIS A 916 -13.88 1.67 -9.53
C HIS A 916 -12.42 1.20 -9.69
N LEU A 917 -11.47 1.89 -9.06
CA LEU A 917 -10.05 1.60 -9.18
C LEU A 917 -9.70 0.29 -8.45
N LEU A 918 -8.94 -0.59 -9.10
CA LEU A 918 -8.45 -1.85 -8.51
C LEU A 918 -7.04 -1.70 -7.95
N SER A 919 -6.20 -0.85 -8.54
CA SER A 919 -4.81 -0.68 -8.14
C SER A 919 -4.45 0.80 -8.04
N LEU A 920 -3.87 1.23 -6.91
CA LEU A 920 -3.40 2.59 -6.73
C LEU A 920 -1.96 2.57 -6.23
N LYS A 921 -1.07 3.21 -6.97
CA LYS A 921 0.29 3.53 -6.54
C LYS A 921 0.46 5.04 -6.54
N VAL A 922 0.82 5.59 -5.39
CA VAL A 922 1.19 6.98 -5.24
C VAL A 922 2.63 7.02 -4.74
N ASP A 923 3.45 7.76 -5.45
CA ASP A 923 4.87 7.89 -5.16
C ASP A 923 5.22 9.38 -5.09
N MET A 924 5.67 9.82 -3.91
CA MET A 924 6.17 11.17 -3.68
C MET A 924 7.70 11.14 -3.74
N ASP A 925 8.30 12.21 -4.24
CA ASP A 925 9.76 12.31 -4.27
C ASP A 925 10.41 12.24 -2.87
N GLU A 926 11.29 11.25 -2.70
CA GLU A 926 11.98 10.85 -1.45
C GLU A 926 12.78 11.96 -0.76
N TYR A 927 13.10 13.05 -1.46
CA TYR A 927 14.02 14.10 -1.02
C TYR A 927 13.34 15.27 -0.28
N GLY A 928 12.01 15.23 -0.10
CA GLY A 928 11.28 16.14 0.78
C GLY A 928 11.02 15.53 2.16
N MET A 929 10.76 16.37 3.17
CA MET A 929 10.22 15.90 4.46
C MET A 929 9.02 14.97 4.23
N PRO A 930 8.85 13.89 5.01
CA PRO A 930 7.73 12.97 4.85
C PRO A 930 6.42 13.75 4.92
N ASN A 931 5.74 13.89 3.78
CA ASN A 931 4.47 14.57 3.73
C ASN A 931 3.44 13.70 4.44
N LYS A 932 2.79 14.27 5.46
CA LYS A 932 1.62 13.65 6.07
C LYS A 932 0.46 13.80 5.11
N LEU A 933 -0.31 12.72 4.94
CA LEU A 933 -1.57 12.83 4.22
C LEU A 933 -2.45 13.87 4.96
N PRO A 934 -2.99 14.90 4.27
CA PRO A 934 -3.84 15.90 4.91
C PRO A 934 -5.05 15.26 5.61
N GLU A 935 -5.48 15.81 6.76
CA GLU A 935 -6.57 15.23 7.58
C GLU A 935 -7.94 15.19 6.88
N ASN A 936 -8.11 15.92 5.77
CA ASN A 936 -9.33 15.92 4.95
C ASN A 936 -9.35 14.83 3.86
N CYS A 937 -8.29 14.02 3.76
CA CYS A 937 -8.17 12.93 2.80
C CYS A 937 -8.76 11.64 3.37
N HIS A 938 -9.54 10.93 2.56
CA HIS A 938 -10.19 9.67 2.93
C HIS A 938 -9.86 8.55 1.93
N LEU A 939 -9.91 7.30 2.40
CA LEU A 939 -9.74 6.08 1.60
C LEU A 939 -11.02 5.25 1.51
N ARG A 940 -12.02 5.51 2.36
CA ARG A 940 -13.28 4.72 2.45
C ARG A 940 -14.05 4.54 1.14
N HIS A 941 -13.88 5.43 0.15
CA HIS A 941 -14.54 5.32 -1.16
C HIS A 941 -13.83 4.36 -2.14
N LEU A 942 -12.60 3.94 -1.85
CA LEU A 942 -11.75 3.14 -2.74
C LEU A 942 -11.91 1.63 -2.51
N ARG A 943 -13.13 1.17 -2.28
CA ARG A 943 -13.43 -0.17 -1.71
C ARG A 943 -12.99 -1.35 -2.59
N LEU A 944 -12.84 -1.15 -3.90
CA LEU A 944 -12.40 -2.19 -4.84
C LEU A 944 -10.90 -2.41 -4.86
N LEU A 945 -10.11 -1.56 -4.20
CA LEU A 945 -8.66 -1.67 -4.27
C LEU A 945 -8.22 -3.06 -3.80
N THR A 946 -7.54 -3.77 -4.71
CA THR A 946 -6.78 -4.99 -4.43
C THR A 946 -5.33 -4.66 -4.09
N ARG A 947 -4.83 -3.50 -4.55
CA ARG A 947 -3.48 -3.02 -4.27
C ARG A 947 -3.47 -1.53 -3.94
N LEU A 948 -2.85 -1.20 -2.82
CA LEU A 948 -2.62 0.18 -2.39
C LEU A 948 -1.15 0.35 -2.00
N GLU A 949 -0.45 1.21 -2.74
CA GLU A 949 0.92 1.62 -2.43
C GLU A 949 0.99 3.14 -2.27
N LEU A 950 1.32 3.60 -1.07
CA LEU A 950 1.51 5.01 -0.74
C LEU A 950 2.95 5.18 -0.25
N LEU A 951 3.86 5.37 -1.22
CA LEU A 951 5.29 5.48 -0.97
C LEU A 951 5.63 6.91 -0.56
N HIS A 952 6.47 7.02 0.48
CA HIS A 952 6.92 8.31 1.03
C HIS A 952 5.81 9.23 1.57
N ILE A 953 4.59 8.71 1.77
CA ILE A 953 3.45 9.43 2.39
C ILE A 953 3.19 8.84 3.78
N THR A 954 3.28 9.67 4.83
CA THR A 954 3.02 9.21 6.20
C THR A 954 1.53 9.29 6.51
N LEU A 955 0.93 8.13 6.81
CA LEU A 955 -0.48 8.01 7.17
C LEU A 955 -0.72 8.31 8.66
N THR A 956 -1.85 8.97 8.93
CA THR A 956 -2.38 9.21 10.27
C THR A 956 -3.15 7.99 10.79
N ASP A 957 -3.37 7.92 12.11
CA ASP A 957 -4.13 6.84 12.74
C ASP A 957 -5.58 6.74 12.23
N SER A 958 -6.20 7.87 11.88
CA SER A 958 -7.55 7.90 11.29
C SER A 958 -7.57 7.23 9.91
N THR A 959 -6.63 7.57 9.03
CA THR A 959 -6.53 6.95 7.71
C THR A 959 -6.19 5.46 7.80
N LEU A 960 -5.37 5.04 8.78
CA LEU A 960 -5.13 3.61 9.02
C LEU A 960 -6.43 2.88 9.39
N ASN A 961 -7.29 3.46 10.22
CA ASN A 961 -8.57 2.82 10.56
C ASN A 961 -9.42 2.55 9.31
N GLU A 962 -9.48 3.51 8.38
CA GLU A 962 -10.22 3.40 7.12
C GLU A 962 -9.69 2.31 6.18
N ILE A 963 -8.39 2.01 6.22
CA ILE A 963 -7.81 0.92 5.40
C ILE A 963 -8.50 -0.40 5.72
N GLY A 964 -8.91 -0.63 6.97
CA GLY A 964 -9.69 -1.82 7.37
C GLY A 964 -11.03 -1.98 6.62
N MET A 965 -11.54 -0.95 5.95
CA MET A 965 -12.75 -1.02 5.11
C MET A 965 -12.47 -1.54 3.69
N LEU A 966 -11.21 -1.57 3.27
CA LEU A 966 -10.77 -1.99 1.94
C LEU A 966 -10.61 -3.53 1.88
N VAL A 967 -11.72 -4.23 2.10
CA VAL A 967 -11.76 -5.70 2.29
C VAL A 967 -11.29 -6.53 1.08
N HIS A 968 -11.13 -5.89 -0.08
CA HIS A 968 -10.59 -6.52 -1.29
C HIS A 968 -9.06 -6.42 -1.40
N LEU A 969 -8.39 -5.68 -0.51
CA LEU A 969 -6.93 -5.54 -0.51
C LEU A 969 -6.23 -6.89 -0.37
N ARG A 970 -5.26 -7.09 -1.26
CA ARG A 970 -4.30 -8.20 -1.28
C ARG A 970 -2.88 -7.71 -1.03
N CYS A 971 -2.56 -6.49 -1.46
CA CYS A 971 -1.25 -5.89 -1.24
C CYS A 971 -1.40 -4.48 -0.65
N LEU A 972 -0.70 -4.24 0.47
CA LEU A 972 -0.63 -2.95 1.13
C LEU A 972 0.83 -2.55 1.34
N ASN A 973 1.24 -1.43 0.76
CA ASN A 973 2.55 -0.83 0.97
C ASN A 973 2.40 0.62 1.43
N ILE A 974 2.68 0.91 2.69
CA ILE A 974 2.40 2.23 3.29
C ILE A 974 3.52 2.68 4.22
N ARG A 975 3.56 3.98 4.50
CA ARG A 975 4.39 4.55 5.56
C ARG A 975 3.53 5.04 6.73
N THR A 976 3.91 4.72 7.97
CA THR A 976 3.22 5.20 9.17
C THR A 976 4.15 5.28 10.37
N GLU A 977 3.88 6.20 11.31
CA GLU A 977 4.60 6.30 12.58
C GLU A 977 3.84 5.66 13.75
N ALA A 978 2.68 5.04 13.48
CA ALA A 978 1.83 4.40 14.47
C ALA A 978 2.57 3.31 15.26
N ARG A 979 2.23 3.18 16.55
CA ARG A 979 2.84 2.17 17.44
C ARG A 979 2.24 0.78 17.27
N ALA A 980 1.02 0.69 16.77
CA ALA A 980 0.31 -0.55 16.51
C ALA A 980 -0.68 -0.33 15.38
N PHE A 981 -1.11 -1.41 14.73
CA PHE A 981 -2.17 -1.33 13.73
C PHE A 981 -3.52 -1.23 14.42
N PRO A 982 -4.47 -0.48 13.82
CA PRO A 982 -5.82 -0.46 14.36
C PRO A 982 -6.48 -1.83 14.27
N PRO A 983 -7.41 -2.16 15.17
CA PRO A 983 -8.09 -3.46 15.15
C PRO A 983 -8.84 -3.74 13.84
N SER A 984 -9.22 -2.69 13.10
CA SER A 984 -9.90 -2.81 11.80
C SER A 984 -9.09 -3.57 10.75
N PHE A 985 -7.76 -3.70 10.88
CA PHE A 985 -6.93 -4.50 9.97
C PHE A 985 -7.28 -5.99 9.96
N ALA A 986 -7.93 -6.49 11.02
CA ALA A 986 -8.45 -7.85 11.06
C ALA A 986 -9.50 -8.14 9.96
N ASN A 987 -10.11 -7.10 9.38
CA ASN A 987 -11.05 -7.22 8.26
C ASN A 987 -10.40 -7.57 6.92
N LEU A 988 -9.07 -7.41 6.80
CA LEU A 988 -8.35 -7.58 5.55
C LEU A 988 -8.07 -9.07 5.28
N LEU A 989 -9.14 -9.88 5.25
CA LEU A 989 -9.08 -11.34 5.10
C LEU A 989 -8.46 -11.80 3.78
N ASN A 990 -8.37 -10.90 2.80
CA ASN A 990 -7.74 -11.15 1.51
C ASN A 990 -6.28 -10.67 1.43
N LEU A 991 -5.72 -10.07 2.49
CA LEU A 991 -4.38 -9.51 2.47
C LEU A 991 -3.34 -10.63 2.36
N GLU A 992 -2.50 -10.55 1.32
CA GLU A 992 -1.41 -11.49 1.03
C GLU A 992 -0.05 -10.86 1.37
N THR A 993 0.11 -9.57 1.07
CA THR A 993 1.37 -8.83 1.25
C THR A 993 1.15 -7.57 2.07
N LEU A 994 1.92 -7.43 3.16
CA LEU A 994 1.96 -6.25 4.02
C LEU A 994 3.38 -5.71 4.10
N VAL A 995 3.60 -4.56 3.48
CA VAL A 995 4.87 -3.81 3.53
C VAL A 995 4.64 -2.50 4.26
N VAL A 996 5.36 -2.26 5.35
CA VAL A 996 5.22 -1.02 6.13
C VAL A 996 6.55 -0.36 6.41
N ASP A 997 6.73 0.84 5.87
CA ASP A 997 7.78 1.75 6.29
C ASP A 997 7.34 2.43 7.59
N ASN A 998 7.81 1.93 8.73
CA ASN A 998 7.50 2.52 10.02
C ASN A 998 8.51 3.60 10.48
N GLY A 999 9.32 4.11 9.55
CA GLY A 999 10.35 5.11 9.83
C GLY A 999 11.28 4.67 10.97
N ARG A 1000 11.30 5.45 12.07
CA ARG A 1000 12.05 5.15 13.29
C ARG A 1000 11.18 4.56 14.42
N SER A 1001 9.88 4.38 14.18
CA SER A 1001 8.94 3.85 15.17
C SER A 1001 9.16 2.35 15.41
N LEU A 1002 9.05 1.90 16.66
CA LEU A 1002 9.05 0.49 16.99
C LEU A 1002 7.60 0.05 17.15
N MET A 1003 7.07 -0.57 16.09
CA MET A 1003 5.68 -1.01 16.05
C MET A 1003 5.52 -2.36 16.76
N VAL A 1004 4.39 -2.58 17.42
CA VAL A 1004 3.98 -3.88 17.98
C VAL A 1004 2.82 -4.42 17.14
N ILE A 1005 2.92 -5.68 16.73
CA ILE A 1005 1.90 -6.33 15.90
C ILE A 1005 0.92 -7.09 16.79
N SER A 1006 -0.36 -6.78 16.65
CA SER A 1006 -1.44 -7.48 17.34
C SER A 1006 -1.59 -8.92 16.84
N PRO A 1007 -1.96 -9.89 17.71
CA PRO A 1007 -2.32 -11.26 17.32
C PRO A 1007 -3.36 -11.34 16.19
N SER A 1008 -4.24 -10.35 16.05
CA SER A 1008 -5.28 -10.34 15.01
C SER A 1008 -4.71 -10.30 13.59
N ILE A 1009 -3.57 -9.64 13.35
CA ILE A 1009 -2.92 -9.64 12.03
C ILE A 1009 -2.34 -11.01 11.71
N TRP A 1010 -1.81 -11.68 12.73
CA TRP A 1010 -1.34 -13.06 12.66
C TRP A 1010 -2.50 -14.07 12.53
N SER A 1011 -3.76 -13.65 12.53
CA SER A 1011 -4.91 -14.52 12.23
C SER A 1011 -5.39 -14.41 10.78
N LEU A 1012 -4.81 -13.52 9.98
CA LEU A 1012 -5.23 -13.29 8.59
C LEU A 1012 -4.94 -14.54 7.73
N PRO A 1013 -5.97 -15.13 7.08
CA PRO A 1013 -5.85 -16.45 6.50
C PRO A 1013 -5.00 -16.49 5.23
N LYS A 1014 -4.89 -15.38 4.48
CA LYS A 1014 -4.14 -15.35 3.21
C LYS A 1014 -2.76 -14.67 3.32
N LEU A 1015 -2.35 -14.22 4.49
CA LEU A 1015 -1.13 -13.45 4.67
C LEU A 1015 0.11 -14.31 4.42
N ARG A 1016 0.94 -13.92 3.45
CA ARG A 1016 2.12 -14.64 2.97
C ARG A 1016 3.42 -13.87 3.17
N HIS A 1017 3.39 -12.55 3.01
CA HIS A 1017 4.56 -11.69 3.06
C HIS A 1017 4.35 -10.53 4.04
N VAL A 1018 5.20 -10.44 5.06
CA VAL A 1018 5.28 -9.29 5.97
C VAL A 1018 6.70 -8.72 5.97
N SER A 1019 6.82 -7.43 5.66
CA SER A 1019 8.10 -6.72 5.66
C SER A 1019 7.96 -5.31 6.22
N MET A 1020 8.81 -4.94 7.18
CA MET A 1020 8.83 -3.59 7.75
C MET A 1020 10.26 -3.14 8.05
N ASN A 1021 10.49 -1.91 8.55
CA ASN A 1021 11.84 -1.50 8.93
C ASN A 1021 12.30 -2.16 10.24
N LYS A 1022 11.46 -2.12 11.29
CA LYS A 1022 11.72 -2.79 12.57
C LYS A 1022 10.46 -2.86 13.45
N PHE A 1023 10.06 -4.04 13.91
CA PHE A 1023 8.86 -4.20 14.75
C PHE A 1023 8.96 -5.37 15.73
N PHE A 1024 8.18 -5.37 16.80
CA PHE A 1024 8.06 -6.52 17.69
C PHE A 1024 6.89 -7.41 17.27
N LEU A 1025 7.13 -8.73 17.26
CA LEU A 1025 6.09 -9.72 16.98
C LEU A 1025 4.95 -9.65 18.02
N PHE A 1026 5.30 -9.36 19.28
CA PHE A 1026 4.40 -9.27 20.44
C PHE A 1026 4.92 -8.22 21.44
N GLU A 1027 4.06 -7.79 22.36
CA GLU A 1027 4.42 -6.78 23.36
C GLU A 1027 5.48 -7.33 24.35
N PRO A 1028 6.62 -6.65 24.54
CA PRO A 1028 7.74 -7.19 25.32
C PRO A 1028 7.52 -7.17 26.84
N THR A 1029 6.57 -6.38 27.35
CA THR A 1029 6.43 -6.10 28.79
C THR A 1029 5.31 -6.84 29.49
N ILE A 1030 4.40 -7.52 28.78
CA ILE A 1030 3.14 -8.04 29.38
C ILE A 1030 2.94 -9.55 29.19
N ASP A 1031 3.32 -10.17 28.08
CA ASP A 1031 2.82 -11.53 27.82
C ASP A 1031 3.85 -12.63 28.08
N LYS A 1032 3.56 -13.45 29.10
CA LYS A 1032 3.57 -14.91 28.88
C LYS A 1032 2.41 -15.17 27.92
N PRO A 1033 2.64 -15.81 26.76
CA PRO A 1033 1.56 -16.05 25.82
C PRO A 1033 0.41 -16.78 26.52
N THR A 1034 -0.81 -16.29 26.33
CA THR A 1034 -2.00 -17.02 26.80
C THR A 1034 -2.13 -18.33 26.03
N VAL A 1035 -2.77 -19.35 26.61
CA VAL A 1035 -2.91 -20.70 25.99
C VAL A 1035 -3.49 -20.62 24.57
N LEU A 1036 -4.37 -19.66 24.30
CA LEU A 1036 -4.96 -19.40 22.97
C LEU A 1036 -3.96 -18.86 21.94
N GLU A 1037 -2.95 -18.11 22.36
CA GLU A 1037 -1.92 -17.57 21.47
C GLU A 1037 -0.86 -18.61 21.09
N GLU A 1038 -0.66 -19.65 21.92
CA GLU A 1038 0.27 -20.74 21.64
C GLU A 1038 -0.24 -21.69 20.53
N GLU A 1039 -1.55 -21.75 20.28
CA GLU A 1039 -2.18 -22.64 19.30
C GLU A 1039 -2.30 -22.07 17.88
N LEU A 1040 -2.15 -20.74 17.71
CA LEU A 1040 -2.27 -20.09 16.39
C LEU A 1040 -1.04 -20.37 15.51
N LYS A 1041 -1.18 -21.31 14.57
CA LYS A 1041 -0.19 -21.58 13.51
C LYS A 1041 -0.57 -20.84 12.23
N LEU A 1042 0.32 -19.98 11.75
CA LEU A 1042 0.22 -19.37 10.42
C LEU A 1042 0.90 -20.26 9.39
N GLU A 1043 0.12 -21.14 8.78
CA GLU A 1043 0.63 -22.04 7.75
C GLU A 1043 0.85 -21.33 6.41
N ASN A 1044 0.27 -20.16 6.19
CA ASN A 1044 0.39 -19.44 4.92
C ASN A 1044 1.57 -18.45 4.87
N LEU A 1045 2.13 -18.05 6.01
CA LEU A 1045 3.23 -17.08 6.04
C LEU A 1045 4.53 -17.69 5.48
N ARG A 1046 5.09 -17.07 4.43
CA ARG A 1046 6.30 -17.52 3.71
C ARG A 1046 7.49 -16.59 3.92
N ILE A 1047 7.24 -15.28 4.02
CA ILE A 1047 8.28 -14.25 4.12
C ILE A 1047 8.02 -13.38 5.35
N LEU A 1048 9.03 -13.28 6.22
CA LEU A 1048 9.00 -12.42 7.41
C LEU A 1048 10.29 -11.63 7.53
N HIS A 1049 10.22 -10.31 7.30
CA HIS A 1049 11.38 -9.42 7.27
C HIS A 1049 11.37 -8.37 8.38
N LYS A 1050 12.51 -8.29 9.07
CA LYS A 1050 12.92 -7.36 10.12
C LYS A 1050 12.10 -7.34 11.44
N PRO A 1051 11.52 -8.45 11.97
CA PRO A 1051 11.14 -8.47 13.37
C PRO A 1051 12.36 -8.24 14.28
N ALA A 1052 12.14 -7.49 15.35
CA ALA A 1052 13.04 -7.29 16.48
C ALA A 1052 12.65 -8.26 17.58
N ILE A 1053 13.61 -9.04 18.06
CA ILE A 1053 13.37 -10.14 18.99
C ILE A 1053 14.26 -9.97 20.22
N PHE A 1054 13.66 -10.16 21.39
CA PHE A 1054 14.34 -10.40 22.65
C PHE A 1054 14.39 -11.91 22.85
N CYS A 1055 15.55 -12.54 22.62
CA CYS A 1055 15.68 -14.00 22.71
C CYS A 1055 16.28 -14.39 24.07
N LEU A 1056 15.39 -14.66 25.02
CA LEU A 1056 15.65 -15.32 26.29
C LEU A 1056 15.36 -16.82 26.14
N GLU A 1057 15.89 -17.65 27.04
CA GLU A 1057 15.80 -19.13 26.97
C GLU A 1057 14.34 -19.63 26.83
N ASP A 1058 13.40 -19.00 27.52
CA ASP A 1058 11.97 -19.29 27.52
C ASP A 1058 11.27 -18.92 26.19
N ARG A 1059 11.90 -18.10 25.35
CA ARG A 1059 11.36 -17.60 24.07
C ARG A 1059 12.11 -18.12 22.84
N LYS A 1060 13.00 -19.12 23.02
CA LYS A 1060 13.79 -19.72 21.94
C LYS A 1060 12.97 -20.26 20.77
N GLU A 1061 11.73 -20.67 21.01
CA GLU A 1061 10.88 -21.36 20.04
C GLU A 1061 9.80 -20.45 19.41
N ILE A 1062 9.95 -19.12 19.50
CA ILE A 1062 8.97 -18.13 18.99
C ILE A 1062 8.52 -18.39 17.53
N PHE A 1063 9.41 -18.94 16.71
CA PHE A 1063 9.13 -19.19 15.29
C PHE A 1063 8.34 -20.47 15.00
N LYS A 1064 8.10 -21.36 15.98
CA LYS A 1064 7.25 -22.56 15.78
C LYS A 1064 5.84 -22.24 15.26
N ARG A 1065 5.37 -21.00 15.48
CA ARG A 1065 4.07 -20.48 15.00
C ARG A 1065 4.02 -20.27 13.48
N PHE A 1066 5.17 -20.22 12.80
CA PHE A 1066 5.26 -19.95 11.37
C PHE A 1066 5.95 -21.11 10.64
N PRO A 1067 5.37 -22.33 10.66
CA PRO A 1067 6.06 -23.57 10.25
C PRO A 1067 6.51 -23.59 8.78
N ASN A 1068 5.86 -22.80 7.94
CA ASN A 1068 6.00 -22.81 6.49
C ASN A 1068 6.83 -21.61 5.94
N LEU A 1069 7.54 -20.89 6.84
CA LEU A 1069 8.46 -19.82 6.48
C LEU A 1069 9.57 -20.31 5.56
N ARG A 1070 9.85 -19.55 4.50
CA ARG A 1070 10.94 -19.78 3.55
C ARG A 1070 12.03 -18.72 3.62
N ASN A 1071 11.67 -17.48 3.97
CA ASN A 1071 12.62 -16.36 4.07
C ASN A 1071 12.41 -15.60 5.38
N LEU A 1072 13.45 -15.57 6.21
CA LEU A 1072 13.44 -14.91 7.51
C LEU A 1072 14.61 -13.93 7.63
N LYS A 1073 14.30 -12.64 7.75
CA LYS A 1073 15.31 -11.62 8.08
C LYS A 1073 14.95 -11.04 9.43
N PHE A 1074 15.80 -11.02 10.44
CA PHE A 1074 15.42 -10.53 11.78
C PHE A 1074 16.57 -9.84 12.50
N SER A 1075 16.22 -9.10 13.56
CA SER A 1075 17.18 -8.44 14.44
C SER A 1075 17.05 -8.91 15.87
N ILE A 1076 18.18 -9.19 16.52
CA ILE A 1076 18.24 -9.47 17.96
C ILE A 1076 18.60 -8.15 18.67
N THR A 1077 17.77 -7.77 19.64
CA THR A 1077 17.92 -6.52 20.42
C THR A 1077 17.92 -6.83 21.92
N ILE A 1078 18.53 -5.96 22.72
CA ILE A 1078 18.53 -6.03 24.19
C ILE A 1078 17.61 -4.92 24.73
N PRO A 1079 16.76 -5.16 25.74
CA PRO A 1079 15.85 -4.13 26.23
C PRO A 1079 16.62 -3.02 26.98
N ARG A 1080 16.27 -1.76 26.72
CA ARG A 1080 16.98 -0.57 27.25
C ARG A 1080 16.99 -0.45 28.78
N ASN A 1081 16.11 -1.16 29.47
CA ASN A 1081 15.94 -1.10 30.93
C ASN A 1081 16.86 -2.06 31.70
N PHE A 1082 17.59 -2.95 31.02
CA PHE A 1082 18.51 -3.88 31.66
C PHE A 1082 19.86 -3.19 31.87
N ARG A 1083 20.14 -2.77 33.13
CA ARG A 1083 21.48 -2.36 33.54
C ARG A 1083 22.43 -3.54 33.33
N SER A 1084 23.64 -3.26 32.85
CA SER A 1084 24.68 -4.24 32.48
C SER A 1084 25.11 -5.21 33.59
N ASP A 1085 24.61 -5.02 34.80
CA ASP A 1085 25.14 -5.63 36.01
C ASP A 1085 24.27 -6.81 36.50
N ALA A 1086 23.18 -7.13 35.80
CA ALA A 1086 22.15 -8.11 36.21
C ALA A 1086 21.76 -9.09 35.11
N ILE A 1087 22.72 -9.66 34.37
CA ILE A 1087 22.45 -10.74 33.40
C ILE A 1087 23.17 -12.01 33.88
N ASP A 1088 22.47 -12.80 34.70
CA ASP A 1088 22.74 -14.24 34.86
C ASP A 1088 21.95 -15.07 33.81
N GLU A 1089 21.10 -14.43 32.98
CA GLU A 1089 20.34 -15.09 31.90
C GLU A 1089 21.07 -14.98 30.55
N GLU A 1090 21.57 -16.10 30.03
CA GLU A 1090 22.26 -16.15 28.73
C GLU A 1090 21.34 -15.74 27.57
N ILE A 1091 21.66 -14.64 26.88
CA ILE A 1091 21.04 -14.32 25.59
C ILE A 1091 21.39 -15.42 24.60
N CYS A 1092 20.38 -15.91 23.88
CA CYS A 1092 20.53 -17.04 23.00
C CYS A 1092 20.11 -16.72 21.55
N PHE A 1093 20.51 -17.59 20.62
CA PHE A 1093 20.02 -17.54 19.25
C PHE A 1093 18.69 -18.29 19.14
N PRO A 1094 17.69 -17.80 18.38
CA PRO A 1094 16.42 -18.50 18.18
C PRO A 1094 16.62 -19.89 17.57
N ARG A 1095 15.80 -20.86 17.98
CA ARG A 1095 15.80 -22.20 17.37
C ARG A 1095 15.07 -22.17 16.04
N LEU A 1096 15.83 -22.26 14.94
CA LEU A 1096 15.30 -22.26 13.57
C LEU A 1096 15.24 -23.67 12.97
N ASP A 1097 15.81 -24.68 13.63
CA ASP A 1097 15.75 -26.11 13.27
C ASP A 1097 14.30 -26.66 13.24
N VAL A 1098 13.36 -25.95 13.85
CA VAL A 1098 11.92 -26.25 13.82
C VAL A 1098 11.23 -25.88 12.49
N LEU A 1099 11.90 -25.11 11.63
CA LEU A 1099 11.35 -24.58 10.37
C LEU A 1099 11.86 -25.38 9.17
N ASN A 1100 11.14 -26.43 8.79
CA ASN A 1100 11.61 -27.38 7.77
C ASN A 1100 11.65 -26.81 6.34
N GLU A 1101 10.87 -25.77 6.03
CA GLU A 1101 10.85 -25.13 4.69
C GLU A 1101 11.76 -23.89 4.59
N LEU A 1102 12.49 -23.52 5.64
CA LEU A 1102 13.26 -22.29 5.69
C LEU A 1102 14.51 -22.35 4.81
N GLU A 1103 14.53 -21.57 3.74
CA GLU A 1103 15.58 -21.56 2.73
C GLU A 1103 16.57 -20.40 2.90
N GLU A 1104 16.12 -19.27 3.44
CA GLU A 1104 16.94 -18.06 3.57
C GLU A 1104 16.84 -17.43 4.96
N VAL A 1105 18.00 -17.15 5.57
CA VAL A 1105 18.10 -16.46 6.86
C VAL A 1105 19.05 -15.28 6.77
N SER A 1106 18.61 -14.11 7.23
CA SER A 1106 19.49 -12.97 7.53
C SER A 1106 19.29 -12.50 8.97
N ALA A 1107 20.29 -12.70 9.83
CA ALA A 1107 20.24 -12.26 11.21
C ALA A 1107 21.13 -11.04 11.45
N TYR A 1108 20.65 -10.07 12.23
CA TYR A 1108 21.38 -8.88 12.63
C TYR A 1108 21.41 -8.72 14.16
N PHE A 1109 22.59 -8.63 14.75
CA PHE A 1109 22.74 -8.32 16.18
C PHE A 1109 22.97 -6.81 16.38
N SER A 1110 22.11 -6.16 17.17
CA SER A 1110 22.06 -4.69 17.21
C SER A 1110 23.04 -4.03 18.18
N VAL A 1111 23.68 -4.77 19.09
CA VAL A 1111 24.53 -4.22 20.16
C VAL A 1111 25.97 -4.70 20.00
N LYS A 1112 26.96 -3.83 20.26
CA LYS A 1112 28.35 -4.28 20.46
C LYS A 1112 28.48 -4.76 21.91
N TRP A 1113 28.51 -6.06 22.11
CA TRP A 1113 28.77 -6.64 23.42
C TRP A 1113 30.25 -6.99 23.56
N HIS A 1114 30.83 -6.64 24.71
CA HIS A 1114 32.27 -6.73 24.94
C HIS A 1114 32.72 -8.10 25.49
N ASN A 1115 31.79 -9.00 25.77
CA ASN A 1115 32.07 -10.36 26.19
C ASN A 1115 31.72 -11.33 25.05
N ALA A 1116 32.69 -12.17 24.69
CA ALA A 1116 32.60 -13.24 23.71
C ALA A 1116 31.57 -14.29 24.12
N HIS A 1117 30.28 -14.05 23.83
CA HIS A 1117 29.26 -15.10 23.96
C HIS A 1117 29.43 -16.11 22.82
N GLN A 1118 29.45 -17.39 23.16
CA GLN A 1118 29.39 -18.46 22.18
C GLN A 1118 27.94 -18.63 21.73
N TRP A 1119 27.68 -18.35 20.45
CA TRP A 1119 26.34 -18.53 19.87
C TRP A 1119 26.10 -20.00 19.54
N ASP A 1120 25.05 -20.56 20.14
CA ASP A 1120 24.56 -21.89 19.82
C ASP A 1120 23.53 -21.80 18.67
N PHE A 1121 24.01 -21.93 17.44
CA PHE A 1121 23.17 -21.83 16.24
C PHE A 1121 22.43 -23.15 15.95
N HIS A 1122 21.11 -23.06 15.81
CA HIS A 1122 20.23 -24.17 15.41
C HIS A 1122 19.55 -23.82 14.10
N PHE A 1123 20.14 -24.23 12.98
CA PHE A 1123 19.62 -23.99 11.63
C PHE A 1123 18.96 -25.25 11.04
N PRO A 1124 17.94 -25.09 10.18
CA PRO A 1124 17.31 -26.22 9.49
C PRO A 1124 18.17 -26.72 8.32
N LEU A 1125 18.01 -27.99 7.97
CA LEU A 1125 18.78 -28.64 6.89
C LEU A 1125 18.41 -28.14 5.48
N SER A 1126 17.24 -27.51 5.33
CA SER A 1126 16.75 -26.91 4.08
C SER A 1126 17.41 -25.58 3.73
N LEU A 1127 18.22 -25.00 4.63
CA LEU A 1127 18.80 -23.68 4.47
C LEU A 1127 19.75 -23.60 3.26
N LYS A 1128 19.47 -22.67 2.34
CA LYS A 1128 20.24 -22.39 1.11
C LYS A 1128 21.07 -21.12 1.20
N LYS A 1129 20.58 -20.07 1.87
CA LYS A 1129 21.30 -18.80 2.07
C LYS A 1129 21.35 -18.41 3.53
N LEU A 1130 22.53 -18.09 4.03
CA LEU A 1130 22.75 -17.58 5.39
C LEU A 1130 23.51 -16.26 5.36
N GLU A 1131 22.94 -15.23 5.99
CA GLU A 1131 23.59 -13.95 6.24
C GLU A 1131 23.63 -13.66 7.74
N LEU A 1132 24.83 -13.42 8.27
CA LEU A 1132 25.04 -13.05 9.67
C LEU A 1132 25.72 -11.69 9.75
N ARG A 1133 25.09 -10.76 10.46
CA ARG A 1133 25.61 -9.40 10.66
C ARG A 1133 25.86 -9.10 12.14
N ARG A 1134 27.07 -8.65 12.47
CA ARG A 1134 27.47 -8.21 13.83
C ARG A 1134 27.42 -9.29 14.92
N PHE A 1135 27.63 -10.55 14.55
CA PHE A 1135 27.84 -11.65 15.51
C PHE A 1135 29.33 -11.82 15.80
N ASP A 1136 29.70 -12.48 16.90
CA ASP A 1136 31.07 -12.97 17.11
C ASP A 1136 31.06 -14.48 16.91
N LEU A 1137 31.88 -14.99 15.99
CA LEU A 1137 31.88 -16.40 15.60
C LEU A 1137 33.10 -17.13 16.16
N THR A 1138 32.94 -18.39 16.53
CA THR A 1138 34.04 -19.30 16.86
C THR A 1138 34.29 -20.27 15.70
N SER A 1139 35.45 -20.92 15.67
CA SER A 1139 35.72 -21.99 14.72
C SER A 1139 34.70 -23.14 14.81
N ASP A 1140 34.22 -23.46 16.03
CA ASP A 1140 33.15 -24.44 16.23
C ASP A 1140 31.84 -24.00 15.58
N SER A 1141 31.43 -22.74 15.76
CA SER A 1141 30.23 -22.18 15.10
C SER A 1141 30.31 -22.27 13.57
N LEU A 1142 31.46 -21.95 12.98
CA LEU A 1142 31.69 -22.04 11.54
C LEU A 1142 31.67 -23.49 11.05
N SER A 1143 32.21 -24.43 11.83
CA SER A 1143 32.16 -25.87 11.53
C SER A 1143 30.72 -26.40 11.49
N ARG A 1144 29.85 -25.91 12.37
CA ARG A 1144 28.43 -26.28 12.37
C ARG A 1144 27.70 -25.72 11.16
N ILE A 1145 28.00 -24.48 10.76
CA ILE A 1145 27.45 -23.89 9.53
C ILE A 1145 27.88 -24.69 8.30
N ALA A 1146 29.13 -25.15 8.25
CA ALA A 1146 29.64 -25.96 7.14
C ALA A 1146 28.93 -27.31 6.97
N ARG A 1147 28.41 -27.90 8.06
CA ARG A 1147 27.66 -29.16 8.04
C ARG A 1147 26.26 -29.03 7.40
N LEU A 1148 25.80 -27.83 7.08
CA LEU A 1148 24.51 -27.63 6.42
C LEU A 1148 24.57 -28.14 4.98
N PRO A 1149 23.76 -29.16 4.61
CA PRO A 1149 23.95 -29.89 3.37
C PRO A 1149 23.55 -29.08 2.13
N ASN A 1150 22.60 -28.15 2.28
CA ASN A 1150 22.03 -27.39 1.17
C ASN A 1150 22.51 -25.93 1.09
N LEU A 1151 23.46 -25.53 1.96
CA LEU A 1151 23.92 -24.15 2.04
C LEU A 1151 24.72 -23.78 0.79
N GLN A 1152 24.15 -22.89 -0.04
CA GLN A 1152 24.73 -22.43 -1.30
C GLN A 1152 25.39 -21.06 -1.18
N LYS A 1153 24.94 -20.22 -0.24
CA LYS A 1153 25.48 -18.87 -0.04
C LYS A 1153 25.69 -18.55 1.44
N LEU A 1154 26.89 -18.08 1.76
CA LEU A 1154 27.24 -17.60 3.09
C LEU A 1154 27.74 -16.16 3.01
N CYS A 1155 27.07 -15.26 3.73
CA CYS A 1155 27.40 -13.84 3.82
C CYS A 1155 27.69 -13.47 5.28
N LEU A 1156 28.93 -13.06 5.55
CA LEU A 1156 29.40 -12.67 6.86
C LEU A 1156 29.72 -11.17 6.83
N HIS A 1157 29.04 -10.37 7.66
CA HIS A 1157 29.16 -8.91 7.62
C HIS A 1157 29.43 -8.30 9.01
N SER A 1158 30.44 -7.43 9.10
CA SER A 1158 30.78 -6.69 10.34
C SER A 1158 30.94 -7.59 11.57
N LEU A 1159 31.68 -8.68 11.46
CA LEU A 1159 31.82 -9.70 12.52
C LEU A 1159 33.28 -9.97 12.91
N THR A 1160 33.49 -10.58 14.08
CA THR A 1160 34.81 -11.00 14.58
C THR A 1160 34.89 -12.51 14.64
N ILE A 1161 36.00 -13.10 14.17
CA ILE A 1161 36.30 -14.53 14.41
C ILE A 1161 37.18 -14.62 15.66
N GLN A 1162 36.66 -15.26 16.71
CA GLN A 1162 37.37 -15.43 17.97
C GLN A 1162 38.64 -16.26 17.75
N GLY A 1163 39.75 -15.81 18.32
CA GLY A 1163 41.07 -16.41 18.10
C GLY A 1163 41.83 -15.87 16.89
N LYS A 1164 41.20 -15.01 16.06
CA LYS A 1164 41.77 -14.43 14.82
C LYS A 1164 42.20 -15.43 13.74
N GLU A 1165 41.91 -16.71 13.95
CA GLU A 1165 42.22 -17.79 13.02
C GLU A 1165 40.91 -18.47 12.59
N TRP A 1166 40.74 -18.65 11.28
CA TRP A 1166 39.71 -19.50 10.73
C TRP A 1166 40.35 -20.76 10.16
N ASN A 1167 40.31 -21.85 10.92
CA ASN A 1167 40.75 -23.16 10.46
C ASN A 1167 39.58 -23.94 9.85
N ALA A 1168 39.64 -24.14 8.53
CA ALA A 1168 38.68 -24.91 7.75
C ALA A 1168 39.30 -26.19 7.15
N GLU A 1169 40.51 -26.60 7.54
CA GLU A 1169 41.22 -27.75 6.94
C GLU A 1169 40.43 -29.07 7.06
N GLU A 1170 39.83 -29.33 8.23
CA GLU A 1170 39.04 -30.55 8.49
C GLU A 1170 37.53 -30.34 8.26
N VAL A 1171 37.13 -29.23 7.63
CA VAL A 1171 35.73 -28.81 7.51
C VAL A 1171 35.34 -28.63 6.04
N THR A 1172 34.32 -29.36 5.60
CA THR A 1172 33.83 -29.32 4.21
C THR A 1172 32.49 -28.61 4.08
N PHE A 1173 32.45 -27.56 3.26
CA PHE A 1173 31.24 -26.86 2.82
C PHE A 1173 30.70 -27.48 1.52
N HIS A 1174 29.93 -28.56 1.65
CA HIS A 1174 29.52 -29.46 0.56
C HIS A 1174 28.85 -28.77 -0.64
N SER A 1175 27.98 -27.80 -0.39
CA SER A 1175 27.13 -27.17 -1.42
C SER A 1175 27.40 -25.68 -1.62
N LEU A 1176 28.42 -25.12 -0.95
CA LEU A 1176 28.64 -23.68 -0.91
C LEU A 1176 29.21 -23.18 -2.24
N LYS A 1177 28.44 -22.35 -2.92
CA LYS A 1177 28.79 -21.78 -4.23
C LYS A 1177 29.26 -20.33 -4.14
N SER A 1178 28.86 -19.57 -3.13
CA SER A 1178 29.30 -18.18 -2.93
C SER A 1178 29.60 -17.88 -1.47
N LEU A 1179 30.81 -17.35 -1.22
CA LEU A 1179 31.28 -16.90 0.08
C LEU A 1179 31.57 -15.39 0.01
N LYS A 1180 30.86 -14.62 0.84
CA LYS A 1180 31.07 -13.17 0.97
C LYS A 1180 31.47 -12.82 2.39
N LEU A 1181 32.66 -12.24 2.53
CA LEU A 1181 33.16 -11.67 3.77
C LEU A 1181 33.24 -10.15 3.61
N ALA A 1182 32.55 -9.41 4.46
CA ALA A 1182 32.55 -7.95 4.44
C ALA A 1182 32.80 -7.40 5.85
N TRP A 1183 33.84 -6.59 6.03
CA TRP A 1183 34.18 -6.02 7.35
C TRP A 1183 34.39 -7.11 8.43
N VAL A 1184 35.04 -8.23 8.08
CA VAL A 1184 35.29 -9.35 8.99
C VAL A 1184 36.70 -9.24 9.58
N SER A 1185 36.83 -9.37 10.90
CA SER A 1185 38.11 -9.30 11.63
C SER A 1185 38.64 -10.70 11.95
N PHE A 1186 39.71 -11.08 11.25
CA PHE A 1186 40.55 -12.27 11.45
C PHE A 1186 41.87 -12.09 10.67
N SER A 1187 42.95 -12.74 11.10
CA SER A 1187 44.30 -12.58 10.52
C SER A 1187 44.81 -13.79 9.76
N GLU A 1188 44.45 -15.00 10.19
CA GLU A 1188 44.93 -16.27 9.63
C GLU A 1188 43.77 -17.09 9.09
N TRP A 1189 43.90 -17.59 7.86
CA TRP A 1189 42.91 -18.45 7.21
C TRP A 1189 43.59 -19.74 6.76
N GLN A 1190 43.14 -20.89 7.25
CA GLN A 1190 43.63 -22.20 6.81
C GLN A 1190 42.49 -22.95 6.11
N VAL A 1191 42.75 -23.45 4.92
CA VAL A 1191 41.75 -24.09 4.05
C VAL A 1191 42.39 -25.33 3.41
N GLY A 1192 41.76 -26.49 3.58
CA GLY A 1192 42.17 -27.74 2.96
C GLY A 1192 41.63 -27.87 1.53
N GLU A 1193 42.21 -28.79 0.76
CA GLU A 1193 41.83 -29.02 -0.64
C GLU A 1193 40.34 -29.38 -0.82
N GLU A 1194 39.75 -30.09 0.15
CA GLU A 1194 38.35 -30.52 0.12
C GLU A 1194 37.40 -29.60 0.91
N SER A 1195 37.87 -28.43 1.38
CA SER A 1195 37.04 -27.55 2.22
C SER A 1195 35.89 -26.90 1.44
N PHE A 1196 36.09 -26.56 0.17
CA PHE A 1196 35.14 -25.81 -0.67
C PHE A 1196 34.98 -26.42 -2.09
N PRO A 1197 34.38 -27.62 -2.22
CA PRO A 1197 34.39 -28.39 -3.47
C PRO A 1197 33.65 -27.74 -4.65
N VAL A 1198 32.60 -26.95 -4.39
CA VAL A 1198 31.71 -26.37 -5.41
C VAL A 1198 31.65 -24.84 -5.40
N LEU A 1199 32.64 -24.19 -4.77
CA LEU A 1199 32.68 -22.74 -4.65
C LEU A 1199 32.94 -22.07 -6.01
N GLU A 1200 32.02 -21.21 -6.42
CA GLU A 1200 32.09 -20.48 -7.69
C GLU A 1200 32.58 -19.04 -7.51
N GLU A 1201 32.28 -18.42 -6.36
CA GLU A 1201 32.54 -17.00 -6.11
C GLU A 1201 33.05 -16.73 -4.69
N LEU A 1202 34.17 -16.02 -4.60
CA LEU A 1202 34.72 -15.48 -3.35
C LEU A 1202 34.71 -13.95 -3.39
N GLN A 1203 34.08 -13.30 -2.41
CA GLN A 1203 34.08 -11.84 -2.27
C GLN A 1203 34.66 -11.44 -0.92
N LEU A 1204 35.76 -10.68 -0.93
CA LEU A 1204 36.38 -10.12 0.27
C LEU A 1204 36.31 -8.60 0.21
N ARG A 1205 35.48 -8.01 1.07
CA ARG A 1205 35.27 -6.56 1.14
C ARG A 1205 35.71 -6.01 2.49
N HIS A 1206 36.54 -4.97 2.48
CA HIS A 1206 37.06 -4.32 3.68
C HIS A 1206 37.56 -5.30 4.79
N CYS A 1207 38.19 -6.41 4.41
CA CYS A 1207 38.80 -7.38 5.34
C CYS A 1207 40.25 -6.95 5.60
N THR A 1208 40.47 -5.99 6.50
CA THR A 1208 41.75 -5.28 6.65
C THR A 1208 42.79 -6.01 7.48
N GLU A 1209 42.38 -7.01 8.28
CA GLU A 1209 43.29 -7.78 9.13
C GLU A 1209 43.78 -9.08 8.46
N LEU A 1210 43.10 -9.52 7.40
CA LEU A 1210 43.44 -10.75 6.68
C LEU A 1210 44.75 -10.55 5.91
N THR A 1211 45.72 -11.41 6.18
CA THR A 1211 47.09 -11.27 5.64
C THR A 1211 47.22 -11.82 4.22
N GLU A 1212 46.66 -12.98 3.92
CA GLU A 1212 46.68 -13.59 2.59
C GLU A 1212 45.46 -14.49 2.35
N ILE A 1213 45.14 -14.73 1.07
CA ILE A 1213 44.19 -15.76 0.64
C ILE A 1213 44.97 -17.08 0.49
N PRO A 1214 44.51 -18.18 1.10
CA PRO A 1214 45.18 -19.49 1.00
C PRO A 1214 45.34 -19.96 -0.45
N ASP A 1215 46.53 -20.47 -0.79
CA ASP A 1215 46.84 -20.96 -2.14
C ASP A 1215 45.92 -22.13 -2.57
N SER A 1216 45.36 -22.88 -1.61
CA SER A 1216 44.43 -23.99 -1.85
C SER A 1216 43.13 -23.58 -2.55
N PHE A 1217 42.77 -22.28 -2.56
CA PHE A 1217 41.67 -21.79 -3.40
C PHE A 1217 41.95 -21.97 -4.90
N GLY A 1218 43.22 -22.06 -5.31
CA GLY A 1218 43.61 -22.35 -6.68
C GLY A 1218 43.31 -23.79 -7.11
N ASP A 1219 43.17 -24.72 -6.16
CA ASP A 1219 42.86 -26.12 -6.44
C ASP A 1219 41.35 -26.37 -6.64
N ILE A 1220 40.49 -25.36 -6.40
CA ILE A 1220 39.04 -25.46 -6.53
C ILE A 1220 38.64 -25.35 -8.01
N PRO A 1221 38.17 -26.43 -8.66
CA PRO A 1221 37.91 -26.44 -10.10
C PRO A 1221 36.68 -25.63 -10.51
N SER A 1222 35.78 -25.38 -9.56
CA SER A 1222 34.52 -24.65 -9.76
C SER A 1222 34.65 -23.14 -9.60
N LEU A 1223 35.79 -22.64 -9.09
CA LEU A 1223 36.00 -21.23 -8.78
C LEU A 1223 36.11 -20.40 -10.06
N LYS A 1224 35.20 -19.43 -10.21
CA LYS A 1224 35.08 -18.57 -11.39
C LYS A 1224 35.57 -17.16 -11.13
N SER A 1225 35.36 -16.62 -9.93
CA SER A 1225 35.80 -15.26 -9.62
C SER A 1225 36.19 -15.02 -8.17
N ILE A 1226 37.21 -14.19 -7.98
CA ILE A 1226 37.57 -13.58 -6.70
C ILE A 1226 37.39 -12.06 -6.84
N ALA A 1227 36.56 -11.47 -5.98
CA ALA A 1227 36.33 -10.02 -5.94
C ALA A 1227 36.93 -9.44 -4.67
N LEU A 1228 37.76 -8.39 -4.82
CA LEU A 1228 38.48 -7.75 -3.72
C LEU A 1228 38.24 -6.24 -3.73
N ASP A 1229 38.14 -5.64 -2.55
CA ASP A 1229 38.37 -4.19 -2.40
C ASP A 1229 39.88 -3.93 -2.29
N SER A 1230 40.35 -2.70 -2.56
CA SER A 1230 41.76 -2.31 -2.65
C SER A 1230 42.60 -2.60 -1.38
N ASN A 1231 43.00 -3.86 -1.20
CA ASN A 1231 43.93 -4.35 -0.19
C ASN A 1231 45.13 -4.98 -0.92
N PRO A 1232 46.29 -4.30 -0.96
CA PRO A 1232 47.45 -4.73 -1.73
C PRO A 1232 47.93 -6.15 -1.39
N GLN A 1233 47.82 -6.57 -0.12
CA GLN A 1233 48.29 -7.89 0.30
C GLN A 1233 47.40 -9.02 -0.22
N LEU A 1234 46.08 -8.79 -0.23
CA LEU A 1234 45.13 -9.76 -0.76
C LEU A 1234 45.19 -9.81 -2.30
N GLU A 1235 45.41 -8.66 -2.95
CA GLU A 1235 45.63 -8.58 -4.40
C GLU A 1235 46.81 -9.45 -4.85
N ASP A 1236 47.95 -9.37 -4.15
CA ASP A 1236 49.13 -10.18 -4.45
C ASP A 1236 48.83 -11.69 -4.31
N SER A 1237 48.12 -12.11 -3.27
CA SER A 1237 47.72 -13.52 -3.10
C SER A 1237 46.72 -13.99 -4.17
N ALA A 1238 45.74 -13.16 -4.54
CA ALA A 1238 44.76 -13.50 -5.57
C ALA A 1238 45.39 -13.58 -6.97
N LEU A 1239 46.38 -12.74 -7.27
CA LEU A 1239 47.18 -12.83 -8.49
C LEU A 1239 47.96 -14.14 -8.55
N ARG A 1240 48.63 -14.54 -7.45
CA ARG A 1240 49.33 -15.84 -7.36
C ARG A 1240 48.38 -17.02 -7.64
N ILE A 1241 47.20 -17.03 -7.02
CA ILE A 1241 46.18 -18.06 -7.25
C ILE A 1241 45.73 -18.08 -8.71
N LYS A 1242 45.51 -16.91 -9.31
CA LYS A 1242 45.11 -16.80 -10.72
C LYS A 1242 46.19 -17.33 -11.67
N GLU A 1243 47.45 -17.00 -11.43
CA GLU A 1243 48.59 -17.47 -12.21
C GLU A 1243 48.68 -19.00 -12.14
N TYR A 1244 48.60 -19.56 -10.93
CA TYR A 1244 48.57 -21.01 -10.71
C TYR A 1244 47.42 -21.72 -11.46
N VAL A 1245 46.18 -21.20 -11.36
CA VAL A 1245 45.03 -21.75 -12.10
C VAL A 1245 45.24 -21.68 -13.62
N SER A 1246 45.84 -20.59 -14.11
CA SER A 1246 46.13 -20.41 -15.53
C SER A 1246 47.20 -21.40 -16.03
N GLU A 1247 48.23 -21.64 -15.23
CA GLU A 1247 49.30 -22.62 -15.51
C GLU A 1247 48.75 -24.05 -15.52
N MET A 1248 47.92 -24.41 -14.55
CA MET A 1248 47.37 -25.77 -14.41
C MET A 1248 46.29 -26.09 -15.45
N THR A 1249 45.44 -25.12 -15.81
CA THR A 1249 44.31 -25.37 -16.74
C THR A 1249 44.59 -24.97 -18.18
N GLY A 1250 45.69 -24.26 -18.44
CA GLY A 1250 46.06 -23.73 -19.76
C GLY A 1250 45.11 -22.66 -20.31
N LYS A 1251 44.21 -22.10 -19.48
CA LYS A 1251 43.22 -21.08 -19.83
C LYS A 1251 43.05 -20.07 -18.68
N ASP A 1252 42.90 -18.78 -19.00
CA ASP A 1252 42.54 -17.72 -18.03
C ASP A 1252 41.06 -17.87 -17.61
N LYS A 1253 40.77 -18.85 -16.74
CA LYS A 1253 39.40 -19.18 -16.29
C LYS A 1253 38.93 -18.39 -15.07
N LEU A 1254 39.86 -17.85 -14.27
CA LEU A 1254 39.57 -17.16 -13.02
C LEU A 1254 39.54 -15.64 -13.22
N GLU A 1255 38.37 -15.03 -13.00
CA GLU A 1255 38.21 -13.56 -13.04
C GLU A 1255 38.59 -12.93 -11.69
N LEU A 1256 39.49 -11.94 -11.70
CA LEU A 1256 39.72 -11.06 -10.56
C LEU A 1256 38.95 -9.77 -10.80
N LYS A 1257 38.11 -9.38 -9.84
CA LYS A 1257 37.20 -8.24 -9.92
C LYS A 1257 37.50 -7.16 -8.88
#